data_AF-A0A8S1LVN4-F1
#
_entry.id   AF-A0A8S1LVN4-F1
#
_cell.length_a   1.000
_cell.length_b   1.000
_cell.length_c   1.000
_cell.angle_alpha   90.00
_cell.angle_beta   90.00
_cell.angle_gamma   90.00
#
_symmetry.space_group_name_H-M   'P 1'
#
loop_
_entity.id
_entity.type
_entity.pdbx_description
1 polymer ?
#
loop_
_entity_poly.entity_id
_entity_poly.type
_entity_poly.pdbx_seq_one_letter_code
_entity_poly.pdbx_strand_id
1 'polypeptide(L)'
;MSISYDYDQMPLKKILLELIIWQAGVQINQFSKWDDEMKRILQTKLKIIFTDDQKIKYVTEDGSILRIDEIKDLSQQPLIMKNLDQIKNLQFIGQYGNNLKKVGKWKTVWKGQTISDARAFYSEEGEKQGLWKGCIDNFWSLAQIFEIGKFEKNQRIGIFTYIYENEEIGGGNYNEKGLKEGQWIDLSPNFYNYSEVTYNGEYRNGKKIGKWDIKYRRIETDQFLKIGWGQYDDQGFKNGKWIELKENFSMYSQVKYIGEYQNGLKIGRWDSIFDKELIGGGFYDLQGQKQGKWIELSNNFYDLAQVIYIGEYCNNEKVGIWQANCRNDQNEPFEQIGGGQYEQNEQKNGHWIDLSDNYSSFAQVTFSGVYLNNQKIGRWDINFKQDVDKPIQLIGGGSYDEQGQKNDKWIELKDTFDQENYVIFSGQYQNGQKIGRWDINFKSNQNMPIQLIGGGLYDEQGLKNGQWIEIIEDFKKEKQITHVCQYKRGIKFGQENIVYFYNEIIGGGVYDEQFMKTGEWIELSDDFKDSKRITYIGLYQNGIKVGQWKTNFRGDCNKPSQQIGSGYYDMDGQKYGDWTEINKYFYKDAQIIRKGQYKNNQKIGIWSTHFRDLGKDSYQKIGGGLYDIQGFKTGIWFDQSYAFNFGSELSENGVYQNGQRHGRWKITYDKKMIGGGYYDNQGQKIRKWREIIDNFNQQAQVIFSGSYKNGIKVGLWEQYYKQDYRFDFIGCGLYDNQGLKIGIWIDLIQDFTFWNQVIYIGQYIQDTKVGTWIQKQKDPQKYEKEFVQIGEQNY
;
A
#
# COMPACT_ATOMS: atom_id res chain seq x y z
N MET A 1 -51.09 -57.86 4.52
CA MET A 1 -51.00 -56.61 3.74
C MET A 1 -49.82 -55.82 4.27
N SER A 2 -48.68 -55.94 3.59
CA SER A 2 -47.46 -55.17 3.85
C SER A 2 -47.49 -53.90 3.00
N ILE A 3 -47.34 -52.74 3.63
CA ILE A 3 -47.04 -51.48 2.95
C ILE A 3 -45.63 -51.09 3.41
N SER A 4 -44.67 -51.19 2.49
CA SER A 4 -43.31 -50.68 2.64
C SER A 4 -43.28 -49.22 2.21
N TYR A 5 -42.82 -48.33 3.08
CA TYR A 5 -42.39 -46.98 2.67
C TYR A 5 -40.86 -46.97 2.59
N ASP A 6 -40.35 -46.92 1.36
CA ASP A 6 -38.96 -46.58 1.06
C ASP A 6 -38.74 -45.10 1.38
N TYR A 7 -38.01 -44.84 2.47
CA TYR A 7 -37.36 -43.54 2.69
C TYR A 7 -35.95 -43.65 2.11
N ASP A 8 -35.83 -43.37 0.81
CA ASP A 8 -34.54 -43.10 0.19
C ASP A 8 -33.91 -41.88 0.88
N GLN A 9 -32.78 -42.13 1.54
CA GLN A 9 -32.00 -41.12 2.23
C GLN A 9 -31.39 -40.15 1.22
N MET A 10 -32.07 -39.04 0.94
CA MET A 10 -31.37 -37.83 0.53
C MET A 10 -30.44 -37.42 1.69
N PRO A 11 -29.11 -37.29 1.49
CA PRO A 11 -28.23 -36.94 2.59
C PRO A 11 -28.60 -35.55 3.08
N LEU A 12 -28.94 -35.40 4.37
CA LEU A 12 -29.16 -34.10 5.03
C LEU A 12 -28.07 -33.07 4.70
N LYS A 13 -26.86 -33.54 4.36
CA LYS A 13 -25.72 -32.72 3.92
C LYS A 13 -25.99 -31.97 2.60
N LYS A 14 -26.77 -32.55 1.68
CA LYS A 14 -27.17 -31.89 0.43
C LYS A 14 -28.23 -30.82 0.68
N ILE A 15 -29.21 -31.11 1.55
CA ILE A 15 -30.23 -30.14 1.97
C ILE A 15 -29.63 -29.01 2.81
N LEU A 16 -28.63 -29.29 3.67
CA LEU A 16 -27.89 -28.26 4.41
C LEU A 16 -26.98 -27.42 3.51
N LEU A 17 -26.34 -27.99 2.49
CA LEU A 17 -25.61 -27.20 1.48
C LEU A 17 -26.55 -26.36 0.61
N GLU A 18 -27.75 -26.86 0.28
CA GLU A 18 -28.81 -26.09 -0.39
C GLU A 18 -29.48 -25.06 0.53
N LEU A 19 -29.39 -25.20 1.86
CA LEU A 19 -29.80 -24.17 2.85
C LEU A 19 -28.69 -23.15 3.17
N ILE A 20 -27.43 -23.46 2.84
CA ILE A 20 -26.33 -22.48 2.72
C ILE A 20 -26.31 -21.92 1.29
N ILE A 21 -27.47 -21.79 0.65
CA ILE A 21 -27.62 -20.74 -0.36
C ILE A 21 -27.49 -19.45 0.42
N TRP A 22 -26.38 -18.75 0.19
CA TRP A 22 -26.09 -17.42 0.73
C TRP A 22 -27.31 -16.53 0.50
N GLN A 23 -28.20 -16.45 1.51
CA GLN A 23 -29.48 -15.78 1.35
C GLN A 23 -29.19 -14.37 0.88
N ALA A 24 -29.91 -13.94 -0.17
CA ALA A 24 -29.81 -12.58 -0.65
C ALA A 24 -29.92 -11.65 0.56
N GLY A 25 -28.88 -10.84 0.74
CA GLY A 25 -28.61 -10.25 2.04
C GLY A 25 -27.51 -9.21 1.93
N VAL A 26 -27.59 -8.25 2.85
CA VAL A 26 -26.63 -7.16 2.96
C VAL A 26 -25.80 -7.38 4.21
N GLN A 27 -24.49 -7.52 4.03
CA GLN A 27 -23.52 -7.51 5.12
C GLN A 27 -22.75 -6.20 5.11
N ILE A 28 -22.56 -5.57 6.26
CA ILE A 28 -21.70 -4.39 6.39
C ILE A 28 -20.40 -4.85 7.03
N ASN A 29 -19.29 -4.72 6.29
CA ASN A 29 -17.97 -5.13 6.76
C ASN A 29 -17.03 -3.92 6.79
N GLN A 30 -15.99 -4.01 7.64
CA GLN A 30 -14.88 -3.05 7.67
C GLN A 30 -13.76 -3.51 6.73
N PHE A 31 -13.15 -2.55 6.04
CA PHE A 31 -12.14 -2.75 5.01
C PHE A 31 -11.00 -1.75 5.19
N SER A 32 -9.78 -2.21 4.93
CA SER A 32 -8.61 -1.33 4.94
C SER A 32 -8.52 -0.55 3.63
N LYS A 33 -8.30 0.77 3.73
CA LYS A 33 -8.01 1.71 2.63
C LYS A 33 -6.75 2.48 2.98
N TRP A 34 -5.86 2.65 2.02
CA TRP A 34 -4.70 3.52 2.19
C TRP A 34 -5.10 5.00 2.01
N ASP A 35 -4.63 5.84 2.93
CA ASP A 35 -4.72 7.30 2.89
C ASP A 35 -3.37 7.84 2.44
N ASP A 36 -3.31 8.28 1.18
CA ASP A 36 -2.11 8.83 0.56
C ASP A 36 -1.65 10.14 1.20
N GLU A 37 -2.55 10.90 1.81
CA GLU A 37 -2.27 12.21 2.40
C GLU A 37 -1.65 12.02 3.79
N MET A 38 -2.32 11.25 4.65
CA MET A 38 -1.87 11.00 6.02
C MET A 38 -0.86 9.85 6.13
N LYS A 39 -0.51 9.20 5.01
CA LYS A 39 0.38 8.04 4.94
C LYS A 39 0.02 6.93 5.94
N ARG A 40 -1.26 6.59 6.01
CA ARG A 40 -1.81 5.61 6.96
C ARG A 40 -2.89 4.72 6.36
N ILE A 41 -3.27 3.69 7.09
CA ILE A 41 -4.39 2.81 6.73
C ILE A 41 -5.62 3.26 7.50
N LEU A 42 -6.67 3.59 6.77
CA LEU A 42 -8.00 3.88 7.29
C LEU A 42 -8.88 2.63 7.21
N GLN A 43 -9.79 2.49 8.15
CA GLN A 43 -10.90 1.56 8.04
C GLN A 43 -12.07 2.26 7.39
N THR A 44 -12.63 1.65 6.34
CA THR A 44 -13.85 2.11 5.67
C THR A 44 -14.89 0.99 5.69
N LYS A 45 -16.17 1.32 5.57
CA LYS A 45 -17.26 0.33 5.55
C LYS A 45 -17.75 0.15 4.12
N LEU A 46 -17.95 -1.10 3.71
CA LEU A 46 -18.65 -1.42 2.47
C LEU A 46 -19.81 -2.36 2.77
N LYS A 47 -20.89 -2.19 2.01
CA LYS A 47 -22.00 -3.14 1.93
C LYS A 47 -21.62 -4.23 0.93
N ILE A 48 -21.61 -5.48 1.38
CA ILE A 48 -21.52 -6.65 0.53
C ILE A 48 -22.93 -7.17 0.31
N ILE A 49 -23.37 -7.18 -0.94
CA ILE A 49 -24.71 -7.63 -1.32
C ILE A 49 -24.57 -8.94 -2.09
N PHE A 50 -25.14 -10.01 -1.54
CA PHE A 50 -25.34 -11.27 -2.26
C PHE A 50 -26.66 -11.19 -3.00
N THR A 51 -26.65 -11.47 -4.30
CA THR A 51 -27.84 -11.39 -5.15
C THR A 51 -28.32 -12.77 -5.57
N ASP A 52 -29.61 -12.87 -5.89
CA ASP A 52 -30.25 -14.13 -6.34
C ASP A 52 -29.63 -14.68 -7.63
N ASP A 53 -29.00 -13.83 -8.46
CA ASP A 53 -28.27 -14.21 -9.67
C ASP A 53 -26.80 -14.61 -9.39
N GLN A 54 -26.51 -15.03 -8.16
CA GLN A 54 -25.20 -15.55 -7.73
C GLN A 54 -24.05 -14.56 -7.92
N LYS A 55 -24.28 -13.29 -7.56
CA LYS A 55 -23.24 -12.25 -7.59
C LYS A 55 -22.98 -11.67 -6.21
N ILE A 56 -21.80 -11.11 -6.07
CA ILE A 56 -21.35 -10.36 -4.90
C ILE A 56 -21.09 -8.94 -5.36
N LYS A 57 -21.85 -7.98 -4.83
CA LYS A 57 -21.64 -6.56 -5.09
C LYS A 57 -20.96 -5.91 -3.89
N TYR A 58 -19.89 -5.18 -4.15
CA TYR A 58 -19.22 -4.35 -3.15
C TYR A 58 -19.68 -2.92 -3.35
N VAL A 59 -20.44 -2.38 -2.40
CA VAL A 59 -21.11 -1.09 -2.50
C VAL A 59 -20.61 -0.14 -1.41
N THR A 60 -20.21 1.07 -1.78
CA THR A 60 -19.80 2.13 -0.85
C THR A 60 -20.99 2.69 -0.07
N GLU A 61 -20.73 3.44 0.99
CA GLU A 61 -21.78 4.09 1.78
C GLU A 61 -22.62 5.09 0.97
N ASP A 62 -22.04 5.73 -0.07
CA ASP A 62 -22.74 6.65 -0.97
C ASP A 62 -23.58 5.95 -2.08
N GLY A 63 -23.69 4.61 -2.01
CA GLY A 63 -24.49 3.81 -2.93
C GLY A 63 -23.79 3.44 -4.25
N SER A 64 -22.52 3.80 -4.42
CA SER A 64 -21.76 3.45 -5.63
C SER A 64 -21.29 1.98 -5.60
N ILE A 65 -21.44 1.26 -6.71
CA ILE A 65 -20.94 -0.12 -6.83
C ILE A 65 -19.48 -0.09 -7.28
N LEU A 66 -18.57 -0.61 -6.47
CA LEU A 66 -17.13 -0.70 -6.78
C LEU A 66 -16.78 -1.91 -7.63
N ARG A 67 -17.46 -3.03 -7.37
CA ARG A 67 -17.16 -4.32 -7.98
C ARG A 67 -18.36 -5.25 -7.93
N ILE A 68 -18.45 -6.09 -8.95
CA ILE A 68 -19.38 -7.21 -9.02
C ILE A 68 -18.56 -8.46 -9.35
N ASP A 69 -18.58 -9.44 -8.46
CA ASP A 69 -18.02 -10.77 -8.70
C ASP A 69 -19.13 -11.78 -8.94
N GLU A 70 -18.89 -12.75 -9.83
CA GLU A 70 -19.80 -13.86 -10.07
C GLU A 70 -19.36 -15.10 -9.27
N ILE A 71 -20.29 -15.75 -8.58
CA ILE A 71 -20.05 -16.97 -7.81
C ILE A 71 -20.23 -18.17 -8.74
N LYS A 72 -19.13 -18.71 -9.26
CA LYS A 72 -19.16 -19.89 -10.15
C LYS A 72 -19.26 -21.21 -9.39
N ASP A 73 -18.51 -21.34 -8.30
CA ASP A 73 -18.47 -22.56 -7.49
C ASP A 73 -19.27 -22.36 -6.20
N LEU A 74 -20.53 -22.80 -6.20
CA LEU A 74 -21.42 -22.74 -5.04
C LEU A 74 -21.02 -23.72 -3.92
N SER A 75 -20.10 -24.65 -4.18
CA SER A 75 -19.64 -25.60 -3.17
C SER A 75 -18.59 -25.00 -2.22
N GLN A 76 -18.05 -23.83 -2.55
CA GLN A 76 -17.06 -23.12 -1.75
C GLN A 76 -17.58 -21.76 -1.30
N GLN A 77 -17.16 -21.34 -0.11
CA GLN A 77 -17.41 -19.97 0.35
C GLN A 77 -16.67 -19.01 -0.60
N PRO A 78 -17.37 -18.00 -1.16
CA PRO A 78 -16.70 -17.04 -2.02
C PRO A 78 -15.64 -16.27 -1.25
N LEU A 79 -14.51 -16.00 -1.91
CA LEU A 79 -13.45 -15.20 -1.34
C LEU A 79 -13.92 -13.73 -1.23
N ILE A 80 -14.15 -13.28 0.00
CA ILE A 80 -14.43 -11.88 0.29
C ILE A 80 -13.10 -11.14 0.49
N MET A 81 -12.77 -10.25 -0.45
CA MET A 81 -11.62 -9.35 -0.31
C MET A 81 -11.90 -8.34 0.80
N LYS A 82 -10.93 -8.08 1.68
CA LYS A 82 -11.07 -7.14 2.80
C LYS A 82 -10.28 -5.83 2.62
N ASN A 83 -9.60 -5.69 1.49
CA ASN A 83 -8.79 -4.54 1.15
C ASN A 83 -9.43 -3.79 -0.03
N LEU A 84 -9.68 -2.48 0.13
CA LEU A 84 -10.35 -1.68 -0.89
C LEU A 84 -9.56 -1.62 -2.20
N ASP A 85 -8.23 -1.57 -2.12
CA ASP A 85 -7.34 -1.49 -3.29
C ASP A 85 -7.41 -2.81 -4.08
N GLN A 86 -7.51 -3.96 -3.39
CA GLN A 86 -7.76 -5.26 -4.03
C GLN A 86 -9.11 -5.36 -4.68
N ILE A 87 -10.17 -4.91 -4.00
CA ILE A 87 -11.53 -4.92 -4.55
C ILE A 87 -11.53 -4.16 -5.87
N LYS A 88 -10.91 -2.98 -5.92
CA LYS A 88 -10.85 -2.16 -7.15
C LYS A 88 -9.96 -2.77 -8.24
N ASN A 89 -8.80 -3.32 -7.87
CA ASN A 89 -7.71 -3.52 -8.84
C ASN A 89 -7.29 -4.97 -9.08
N LEU A 90 -7.61 -5.91 -8.20
CA LEU A 90 -7.14 -7.29 -8.25
C LEU A 90 -8.12 -8.18 -9.03
N GLN A 91 -7.65 -8.82 -10.10
CA GLN A 91 -8.44 -9.76 -10.88
C GLN A 91 -7.69 -11.08 -11.01
N PHE A 92 -8.44 -12.18 -11.06
CA PHE A 92 -7.93 -13.51 -11.32
C PHE A 92 -8.50 -14.00 -12.63
N ILE A 93 -7.63 -14.30 -13.61
CA ILE A 93 -8.02 -14.73 -14.94
C ILE A 93 -7.56 -16.17 -15.13
N GLY A 94 -8.49 -17.05 -15.51
CA GLY A 94 -8.23 -18.46 -15.80
C GLY A 94 -9.47 -19.15 -16.35
N GLN A 95 -9.40 -20.47 -16.45
CA GLN A 95 -10.49 -21.29 -16.98
C GLN A 95 -11.22 -22.01 -15.85
N TYR A 96 -12.53 -22.20 -16.05
CA TYR A 96 -13.34 -23.08 -15.22
C TYR A 96 -13.57 -24.40 -15.98
N GLY A 97 -13.51 -25.51 -15.26
CA GLY A 97 -13.86 -26.82 -15.78
C GLY A 97 -15.38 -26.98 -15.91
N ASN A 98 -15.81 -28.11 -16.46
CA ASN A 98 -17.24 -28.46 -16.60
C ASN A 98 -17.96 -28.55 -15.24
N ASN A 99 -17.22 -28.73 -14.15
CA ASN A 99 -17.70 -28.74 -12.77
C ASN A 99 -17.79 -27.34 -12.15
N LEU A 100 -17.61 -26.27 -12.93
CA LEU A 100 -17.56 -24.87 -12.49
C LEU A 100 -16.44 -24.56 -11.48
N LYS A 101 -15.45 -25.45 -11.35
CA LYS A 101 -14.26 -25.23 -10.53
C LYS A 101 -13.11 -24.67 -11.33
N LYS A 102 -12.20 -23.96 -10.67
CA LYS A 102 -11.00 -23.40 -11.30
C LYS A 102 -10.10 -24.53 -11.81
N VAL A 103 -9.67 -24.50 -13.07
CA VAL A 103 -8.75 -25.50 -13.63
C VAL A 103 -7.58 -24.85 -14.34
N GLY A 104 -6.46 -25.58 -14.44
CA GLY A 104 -5.29 -25.16 -15.22
C GLY A 104 -4.57 -23.95 -14.65
N LYS A 105 -3.96 -23.15 -15.53
CA LYS A 105 -3.15 -21.99 -15.14
C LYS A 105 -4.02 -20.76 -14.93
N TRP A 106 -3.87 -20.13 -13.78
CA TRP A 106 -4.49 -18.87 -13.42
C TRP A 106 -3.45 -17.77 -13.33
N LYS A 107 -3.79 -16.59 -13.83
CA LYS A 107 -2.97 -15.38 -13.80
C LYS A 107 -3.61 -14.36 -12.88
N THR A 108 -2.77 -13.64 -12.15
CA THR A 108 -3.20 -12.50 -11.34
C THR A 108 -2.97 -11.22 -12.11
N VAL A 109 -3.98 -10.37 -12.18
CA VAL A 109 -3.94 -9.06 -12.83
C VAL A 109 -4.17 -7.99 -11.77
N TRP A 110 -3.32 -6.98 -11.76
CA TRP A 110 -3.40 -5.84 -10.86
C TRP A 110 -3.39 -4.55 -11.66
N LYS A 111 -4.41 -3.70 -11.49
CA LYS A 111 -4.57 -2.45 -12.27
C LYS A 111 -4.47 -2.69 -13.79
N GLY A 112 -5.08 -3.77 -14.27
CA GLY A 112 -5.04 -4.18 -15.68
C GLY A 112 -3.70 -4.74 -16.16
N GLN A 113 -2.68 -4.83 -15.31
CA GLN A 113 -1.39 -5.42 -15.65
C GLN A 113 -1.29 -6.84 -15.10
N THR A 114 -0.95 -7.81 -15.96
CA THR A 114 -0.62 -9.15 -15.49
C THR A 114 0.63 -9.07 -14.63
N ILE A 115 0.53 -9.52 -13.37
CA ILE A 115 1.69 -9.66 -12.51
C ILE A 115 2.45 -10.90 -13.00
N SER A 116 3.50 -10.68 -13.79
CA SER A 116 4.13 -11.67 -14.70
C SER A 116 4.60 -12.95 -14.02
N ASP A 117 4.80 -12.92 -12.72
CA ASP A 117 5.36 -14.03 -11.96
C ASP A 117 4.32 -14.79 -11.13
N ALA A 118 3.09 -14.27 -11.01
CA ALA A 118 2.05 -14.92 -10.22
C ALA A 118 1.52 -16.15 -10.99
N ARG A 119 2.08 -17.33 -10.69
CA ARG A 119 1.68 -18.60 -11.29
C ARG A 119 0.84 -19.37 -10.28
N ALA A 120 -0.41 -19.59 -10.65
CA ALA A 120 -1.35 -20.45 -9.96
C ALA A 120 -1.71 -21.62 -10.86
N PHE A 121 -1.67 -22.85 -10.34
CA PHE A 121 -2.10 -24.04 -11.07
C PHE A 121 -3.16 -24.78 -10.25
N TYR A 122 -4.26 -25.13 -10.93
CA TYR A 122 -5.36 -25.89 -10.35
C TYR A 122 -5.52 -27.22 -11.10
N SER A 123 -5.81 -28.28 -10.37
CA SER A 123 -6.21 -29.57 -10.93
C SER A 123 -7.58 -29.50 -11.61
N GLU A 124 -7.97 -30.56 -12.32
CA GLU A 124 -9.31 -30.70 -12.89
C GLU A 124 -10.43 -30.71 -11.82
N GLU A 125 -10.07 -31.06 -10.58
CA GLU A 125 -10.97 -31.08 -9.42
C GLU A 125 -11.07 -29.74 -8.68
N GLY A 126 -10.38 -28.70 -9.15
CA GLY A 126 -10.41 -27.38 -8.50
C GLY A 126 -9.36 -27.17 -7.41
N GLU A 127 -8.40 -28.08 -7.26
CA GLU A 127 -7.44 -28.02 -6.16
C GLU A 127 -6.16 -27.31 -6.55
N LYS A 128 -5.63 -26.44 -5.68
CA LYS A 128 -4.30 -25.83 -5.86
C LYS A 128 -3.22 -26.89 -5.82
N GLN A 129 -2.31 -26.87 -6.79
CA GLN A 129 -1.21 -27.83 -6.92
C GLN A 129 0.07 -27.17 -7.47
N GLY A 130 1.23 -27.73 -7.13
CA GLY A 130 2.53 -27.34 -7.67
C GLY A 130 3.11 -26.07 -7.03
N LEU A 131 4.07 -25.44 -7.71
CA LEU A 131 4.65 -24.19 -7.26
C LEU A 131 3.67 -23.04 -7.46
N TRP A 132 3.48 -22.27 -6.40
CA TRP A 132 2.56 -21.16 -6.32
C TRP A 132 3.32 -19.88 -6.02
N LYS A 133 3.01 -18.82 -6.76
CA LYS A 133 3.40 -17.45 -6.41
C LYS A 133 2.12 -16.62 -6.41
N GLY A 134 1.67 -16.19 -5.24
CA GLY A 134 0.40 -15.48 -5.06
C GLY A 134 0.56 -14.19 -4.27
N CYS A 135 -0.35 -13.25 -4.49
CA CYS A 135 -0.51 -12.08 -3.64
C CYS A 135 -0.98 -12.53 -2.24
N ILE A 136 -0.43 -11.90 -1.18
CA ILE A 136 -0.96 -12.10 0.18
C ILE A 136 -2.30 -11.36 0.36
N ASP A 137 -3.02 -11.66 1.45
CA ASP A 137 -4.31 -11.03 1.76
C ASP A 137 -4.23 -9.51 1.87
N ASN A 138 -3.07 -8.95 2.23
CA ASN A 138 -2.84 -7.50 2.34
C ASN A 138 -2.05 -6.92 1.16
N PHE A 139 -2.17 -7.53 -0.03
CA PHE A 139 -1.59 -6.98 -1.26
C PHE A 139 -2.28 -5.67 -1.65
N TRP A 140 -1.51 -4.59 -1.78
CA TRP A 140 -1.98 -3.26 -2.20
C TRP A 140 -0.85 -2.52 -2.91
N SER A 141 -1.15 -1.34 -3.44
CA SER A 141 -0.20 -0.56 -4.25
C SER A 141 1.15 -0.31 -3.56
N LEU A 142 1.15 -0.16 -2.23
CA LEU A 142 2.35 0.11 -1.42
C LEU A 142 3.01 -1.12 -0.78
N ALA A 143 2.37 -2.28 -0.87
CA ALA A 143 2.96 -3.55 -0.45
C ALA A 143 2.55 -4.64 -1.42
N GLN A 144 3.39 -4.78 -2.44
CA GLN A 144 3.24 -5.78 -3.48
C GLN A 144 3.93 -7.07 -3.04
N ILE A 145 3.49 -7.63 -1.92
CA ILE A 145 4.12 -8.80 -1.31
C ILE A 145 3.58 -10.08 -1.95
N PHE A 146 4.51 -10.94 -2.35
CA PHE A 146 4.20 -12.26 -2.87
C PHE A 146 4.55 -13.34 -1.87
N GLU A 147 3.69 -14.34 -1.77
CA GLU A 147 3.99 -15.60 -1.11
C GLU A 147 4.34 -16.65 -2.18
N ILE A 148 5.50 -17.28 -2.04
CA ILE A 148 5.98 -18.35 -2.92
C ILE A 148 6.08 -19.64 -2.13
N GLY A 149 5.49 -20.73 -2.62
CA GLY A 149 5.59 -22.04 -1.98
C GLY A 149 4.94 -23.15 -2.80
N LYS A 150 4.91 -24.38 -2.29
CA LYS A 150 4.29 -25.52 -2.99
C LYS A 150 2.92 -25.84 -2.39
N PHE A 151 1.94 -26.10 -3.26
CA PHE A 151 0.64 -26.65 -2.87
C PHE A 151 0.50 -28.10 -3.32
N GLU A 152 -0.20 -28.89 -2.51
CA GLU A 152 -0.66 -30.24 -2.84
C GLU A 152 -2.08 -30.42 -2.30
N LYS A 153 -3.06 -30.61 -3.20
CA LYS A 153 -4.49 -30.76 -2.86
C LYS A 153 -5.02 -29.64 -1.94
N ASN A 154 -4.78 -28.38 -2.32
CA ASN A 154 -5.08 -27.18 -1.51
C ASN A 154 -4.28 -27.00 -0.21
N GLN A 155 -3.41 -27.93 0.17
CA GLN A 155 -2.57 -27.81 1.36
C GLN A 155 -1.22 -27.17 1.00
N ARG A 156 -0.75 -26.25 1.84
CA ARG A 156 0.59 -25.68 1.75
C ARG A 156 1.59 -26.73 2.23
N ILE A 157 2.67 -27.00 1.49
CA ILE A 157 3.69 -27.95 1.91
C ILE A 157 5.09 -27.40 1.69
N GLY A 158 6.01 -27.72 2.60
CA GLY A 158 7.41 -27.32 2.48
C GLY A 158 7.64 -25.83 2.73
N ILE A 159 8.72 -25.31 2.17
CA ILE A 159 9.18 -23.93 2.40
C ILE A 159 8.26 -22.95 1.68
N PHE A 160 7.83 -21.94 2.41
CA PHE A 160 7.12 -20.78 1.91
C PHE A 160 7.93 -19.53 2.22
N THR A 161 8.08 -18.66 1.23
CA THR A 161 8.87 -17.43 1.31
C THR A 161 8.02 -16.22 0.95
N TYR A 162 8.17 -15.13 1.70
CA TYR A 162 7.60 -13.84 1.37
C TYR A 162 8.61 -12.99 0.59
N ILE A 163 8.20 -12.52 -0.58
CA ILE A 163 9.00 -11.67 -1.46
C ILE A 163 8.41 -10.26 -1.49
N TYR A 164 9.23 -9.28 -1.16
CA TYR A 164 8.91 -7.86 -1.24
C TYR A 164 10.09 -7.13 -1.90
N GLU A 165 9.82 -6.31 -2.91
CA GLU A 165 10.86 -5.64 -3.72
C GLU A 165 11.95 -6.57 -4.30
N ASN A 166 11.60 -7.84 -4.54
CA ASN A 166 12.49 -8.93 -4.96
C ASN A 166 13.45 -9.45 -3.86
N GLU A 167 13.26 -9.04 -2.62
CA GLU A 167 13.97 -9.54 -1.45
C GLU A 167 13.12 -10.56 -0.69
N GLU A 168 13.76 -11.59 -0.14
CA GLU A 168 13.14 -12.48 0.84
C GLU A 168 13.06 -11.77 2.19
N ILE A 169 11.85 -11.44 2.62
CA ILE A 169 11.60 -10.69 3.88
C ILE A 169 11.04 -11.57 4.99
N GLY A 170 10.71 -12.82 4.70
CA GLY A 170 10.22 -13.77 5.69
C GLY A 170 9.70 -15.07 5.08
N GLY A 171 8.99 -15.86 5.89
CA GLY A 171 8.57 -17.19 5.51
C GLY A 171 8.85 -18.24 6.58
N GLY A 172 8.72 -19.51 6.20
CA GLY A 172 9.00 -20.66 7.04
C GLY A 172 8.56 -21.97 6.38
N ASN A 173 8.43 -23.05 7.17
CA ASN A 173 8.12 -24.38 6.64
C ASN A 173 6.72 -24.86 7.04
N TYR A 174 5.99 -25.46 6.11
CA TYR A 174 4.76 -26.21 6.39
C TYR A 174 5.05 -27.71 6.44
N ASN A 175 4.46 -28.39 7.42
CA ASN A 175 4.49 -29.85 7.50
C ASN A 175 3.51 -30.49 6.50
N GLU A 176 3.50 -31.83 6.44
CA GLU A 176 2.69 -32.60 5.49
C GLU A 176 1.17 -32.43 5.65
N LYS A 177 0.71 -31.87 6.79
CA LYS A 177 -0.70 -31.56 7.04
C LYS A 177 -1.08 -30.12 6.66
N GLY A 178 -0.12 -29.36 6.13
CA GLY A 178 -0.28 -27.95 5.83
C GLY A 178 -0.32 -27.03 7.04
N LEU A 179 0.28 -27.44 8.16
CA LEU A 179 0.44 -26.62 9.35
C LEU A 179 1.86 -26.05 9.41
N LYS A 180 2.00 -24.81 9.89
CA LYS A 180 3.31 -24.16 10.09
C LYS A 180 4.15 -24.94 11.12
N GLU A 181 5.44 -25.12 10.83
CA GLU A 181 6.39 -25.87 11.65
C GLU A 181 7.77 -25.19 11.61
N GLY A 182 8.52 -25.24 12.73
CA GLY A 182 9.89 -24.73 12.84
C GLY A 182 9.98 -23.21 12.94
N GLN A 183 11.12 -22.65 12.54
CA GLN A 183 11.34 -21.20 12.59
C GLN A 183 10.55 -20.47 11.50
N TRP A 184 9.95 -19.34 11.87
CA TRP A 184 9.11 -18.52 11.01
C TRP A 184 9.40 -17.04 11.20
N ILE A 185 9.23 -16.30 10.10
CA ILE A 185 9.17 -14.85 10.06
C ILE A 185 7.80 -14.50 9.48
N ASP A 186 6.85 -14.14 10.34
CA ASP A 186 5.52 -13.66 9.94
C ASP A 186 5.58 -12.15 9.66
N LEU A 187 4.84 -11.69 8.66
CA LEU A 187 4.66 -10.27 8.40
C LEU A 187 3.49 -9.72 9.23
N SER A 188 3.59 -8.46 9.62
CA SER A 188 2.43 -7.74 10.18
C SER A 188 1.27 -7.69 9.18
N PRO A 189 0.00 -7.76 9.64
CA PRO A 189 -1.16 -7.53 8.78
C PRO A 189 -1.08 -6.17 8.05
N ASN A 190 -0.43 -5.18 8.66
CA ASN A 190 -0.22 -3.87 8.07
C ASN A 190 1.22 -3.72 7.56
N PHE A 191 1.77 -4.73 6.88
CA PHE A 191 3.09 -4.63 6.27
C PHE A 191 3.03 -3.77 5.00
N TYR A 192 3.79 -2.69 4.97
CA TYR A 192 4.00 -1.83 3.80
C TYR A 192 5.27 -1.00 4.01
N ASN A 193 5.67 -0.19 3.02
CA ASN A 193 6.92 0.57 3.03
C ASN A 193 7.13 1.53 4.24
N TYR A 194 6.09 1.87 5.01
CA TYR A 194 6.24 2.64 6.26
C TYR A 194 6.01 1.83 7.54
N SER A 195 5.73 0.52 7.42
CA SER A 195 5.43 -0.42 8.49
C SER A 195 6.01 -1.80 8.15
N GLU A 196 7.33 -1.88 8.07
CA GLU A 196 8.02 -3.14 7.78
C GLU A 196 8.27 -3.93 9.07
N VAL A 197 7.18 -4.41 9.66
CA VAL A 197 7.19 -5.17 10.92
C VAL A 197 7.15 -6.67 10.66
N THR A 198 8.08 -7.38 11.28
CA THR A 198 8.16 -8.85 11.27
C THR A 198 8.09 -9.44 12.67
N TYR A 199 7.52 -10.63 12.77
CA TYR A 199 7.44 -11.43 13.98
C TYR A 199 8.24 -12.71 13.76
N ASN A 200 9.29 -12.90 14.57
CA ASN A 200 10.24 -13.99 14.39
C ASN A 200 10.12 -14.96 15.57
N GLY A 201 9.84 -16.24 15.31
CA GLY A 201 9.77 -17.25 16.35
C GLY A 201 9.50 -18.63 15.79
N GLU A 202 9.06 -19.55 16.64
CA GLU A 202 8.86 -20.94 16.28
C GLU A 202 7.37 -21.32 16.26
N TYR A 203 6.99 -22.11 15.25
CA TYR A 203 5.72 -22.82 15.21
C TYR A 203 5.91 -24.32 15.46
N ARG A 204 4.93 -24.94 16.12
CA ARG A 204 4.79 -26.39 16.27
C ARG A 204 3.34 -26.78 15.97
N ASN A 205 3.12 -27.62 14.95
CA ASN A 205 1.78 -28.02 14.51
C ASN A 205 0.81 -26.83 14.30
N GLY A 206 1.29 -25.74 13.68
CA GLY A 206 0.49 -24.55 13.38
C GLY A 206 0.27 -23.60 14.55
N LYS A 207 0.82 -23.89 15.74
CA LYS A 207 0.75 -23.02 16.92
C LYS A 207 2.08 -22.31 17.16
N LYS A 208 2.05 -21.02 17.51
CA LYS A 208 3.23 -20.26 17.93
C LYS A 208 3.70 -20.77 19.29
N ILE A 209 4.98 -21.01 19.48
CA ILE A 209 5.56 -21.46 20.76
C ILE A 209 6.81 -20.65 21.11
N GLY A 210 7.18 -20.65 22.39
CA GLY A 210 8.41 -20.06 22.87
C GLY A 210 8.48 -18.54 22.65
N LYS A 211 9.70 -18.02 22.56
CA LYS A 211 9.93 -16.58 22.41
C LYS A 211 9.70 -16.11 20.99
N TRP A 212 8.97 -15.02 20.84
CA TRP A 212 8.73 -14.33 19.58
C TRP A 212 9.29 -12.91 19.65
N ASP A 213 10.23 -12.60 18.78
CA ASP A 213 10.83 -11.28 18.65
C ASP A 213 10.06 -10.45 17.63
N ILE A 214 9.87 -9.17 17.94
CA ILE A 214 9.22 -8.20 17.04
C ILE A 214 10.30 -7.28 16.50
N LYS A 215 10.47 -7.28 15.18
CA LYS A 215 11.45 -6.47 14.49
C LYS A 215 10.76 -5.46 13.57
N TYR A 216 11.39 -4.31 13.40
CA TYR A 216 10.92 -3.23 12.53
C TYR A 216 12.08 -2.71 11.69
N ARG A 217 11.94 -2.72 10.37
CA ARG A 217 12.93 -2.16 9.44
C ARG A 217 12.68 -0.66 9.31
N ARG A 218 13.67 0.12 9.77
CA ARG A 218 13.64 1.59 9.65
C ARG A 218 14.04 1.97 8.25
N ILE A 219 13.29 2.91 7.65
CA ILE A 219 13.56 3.40 6.29
C ILE A 219 14.94 4.06 6.22
N GLU A 220 15.37 4.76 7.27
CA GLU A 220 16.61 5.53 7.27
C GLU A 220 17.86 4.64 7.29
N THR A 221 17.78 3.50 7.98
CA THR A 221 18.95 2.62 8.18
C THR A 221 18.88 1.33 7.39
N ASP A 222 17.71 1.02 6.81
CA ASP A 222 17.40 -0.23 6.13
C ASP A 222 17.65 -1.50 6.98
N GLN A 223 17.65 -1.34 8.31
CA GLN A 223 17.98 -2.40 9.27
C GLN A 223 16.79 -2.76 10.13
N PHE A 224 16.59 -4.07 10.33
CA PHE A 224 15.60 -4.59 11.27
C PHE A 224 16.07 -4.40 12.72
N LEU A 225 15.43 -3.48 13.43
CA LEU A 225 15.65 -3.27 14.86
C LEU A 225 14.64 -4.07 15.67
N LYS A 226 15.12 -4.74 16.72
CA LYS A 226 14.24 -5.39 17.69
C LYS A 226 13.52 -4.33 18.52
N ILE A 227 12.21 -4.21 18.33
CA ILE A 227 11.37 -3.20 19.00
C ILE A 227 10.47 -3.77 20.09
N GLY A 228 10.35 -5.10 20.16
CA GLY A 228 9.51 -5.79 21.13
C GLY A 228 9.79 -7.30 21.16
N TRP A 229 9.11 -7.99 22.06
CA TRP A 229 9.09 -9.45 22.14
C TRP A 229 7.91 -9.94 23.00
N GLY A 230 7.65 -11.24 22.94
CA GLY A 230 6.71 -11.95 23.81
C GLY A 230 7.03 -13.44 23.89
N GLN A 231 6.28 -14.18 24.71
CA GLN A 231 6.44 -15.63 24.84
C GLN A 231 5.10 -16.35 24.75
N TYR A 232 5.07 -17.44 23.98
CA TYR A 232 3.96 -18.39 23.94
C TYR A 232 4.33 -19.65 24.70
N ASP A 233 3.36 -20.25 25.37
CA ASP A 233 3.48 -21.60 25.93
C ASP A 233 3.38 -22.69 24.86
N ASP A 234 3.52 -23.96 25.26
CA ASP A 234 3.41 -25.11 24.34
C ASP A 234 2.00 -25.32 23.76
N GLN A 235 0.98 -24.67 24.31
CA GLN A 235 -0.40 -24.72 23.80
C GLN A 235 -0.70 -23.59 22.81
N GLY A 236 0.21 -22.63 22.67
CA GLY A 236 0.09 -21.46 21.80
C GLY A 236 -0.57 -20.25 22.46
N PHE A 237 -0.68 -20.24 23.80
CA PHE A 237 -1.18 -19.07 24.53
C PHE A 237 -0.05 -18.14 24.90
N LYS A 238 -0.32 -16.83 24.83
CA LYS A 238 0.61 -15.80 25.30
C LYS A 238 0.81 -15.92 26.82
N ASN A 239 2.04 -15.85 27.29
CA ASN A 239 2.38 -15.90 28.70
C ASN A 239 3.60 -15.00 29.03
N GLY A 240 3.69 -14.50 30.26
CA GLY A 240 4.79 -13.65 30.73
C GLY A 240 4.73 -12.21 30.22
N LYS A 241 5.89 -11.54 30.13
CA LYS A 241 5.98 -10.15 29.66
C LYS A 241 5.83 -10.04 28.14
N TRP A 242 5.10 -9.02 27.71
CA TRP A 242 4.81 -8.77 26.32
C TRP A 242 4.97 -7.30 25.96
N ILE A 243 5.47 -7.09 24.74
CA ILE A 243 5.41 -5.80 24.05
C ILE A 243 4.53 -6.02 22.83
N GLU A 244 3.34 -5.43 22.82
CA GLU A 244 2.47 -5.41 21.65
C GLU A 244 2.65 -4.11 20.88
N LEU A 245 2.42 -4.16 19.58
CA LEU A 245 2.38 -2.96 18.75
C LEU A 245 0.92 -2.54 18.57
N LYS A 246 0.69 -1.23 18.50
CA LYS A 246 -0.61 -0.70 18.09
C LYS A 246 -0.97 -1.20 16.69
N GLU A 247 -2.27 -1.37 16.44
CA GLU A 247 -2.77 -1.46 15.06
C GLU A 247 -2.31 -0.23 14.26
N ASN A 248 -1.93 -0.44 13.00
CA ASN A 248 -1.28 0.56 12.15
C ASN A 248 0.04 1.13 12.70
N PHE A 249 0.80 0.34 13.47
CA PHE A 249 2.18 0.69 13.84
C PHE A 249 2.95 1.08 12.57
N SER A 250 3.60 2.24 12.56
CA SER A 250 4.34 2.75 11.40
C SER A 250 5.45 3.69 11.86
N MET A 251 6.22 4.26 10.93
CA MET A 251 7.20 5.28 11.28
C MET A 251 6.58 6.48 12.01
N TYR A 252 5.32 6.82 11.71
CA TYR A 252 4.59 7.97 12.27
C TYR A 252 3.79 7.61 13.55
N SER A 253 3.57 6.32 13.81
CA SER A 253 2.84 5.83 14.98
C SER A 253 3.57 4.64 15.61
N GLN A 254 4.62 4.94 16.39
CA GLN A 254 5.46 3.93 17.05
C GLN A 254 4.94 3.51 18.44
N VAL A 255 3.62 3.42 18.60
CA VAL A 255 2.97 3.09 19.87
C VAL A 255 3.17 1.62 20.23
N LYS A 256 3.60 1.37 21.47
CA LYS A 256 3.78 0.03 22.05
C LYS A 256 2.94 -0.11 23.31
N TYR A 257 2.42 -1.30 23.55
CA TYR A 257 1.76 -1.68 24.79
C TYR A 257 2.63 -2.67 25.55
N ILE A 258 2.98 -2.36 26.79
CA ILE A 258 3.84 -3.21 27.63
C ILE A 258 3.04 -3.70 28.82
N GLY A 259 3.00 -5.01 29.01
CA GLY A 259 2.32 -5.63 30.16
C GLY A 259 2.59 -7.12 30.25
N GLU A 260 1.75 -7.82 30.99
CA GLU A 260 1.89 -9.26 31.22
C GLU A 260 0.65 -10.02 30.73
N TYR A 261 0.91 -11.22 30.23
CA TYR A 261 -0.10 -12.21 29.87
C TYR A 261 -0.01 -13.41 30.81
N GLN A 262 -1.15 -14.01 31.11
CA GLN A 262 -1.27 -15.32 31.77
C GLN A 262 -2.31 -16.15 31.02
N ASN A 263 -1.90 -17.30 30.48
CA ASN A 263 -2.77 -18.21 29.71
C ASN A 263 -3.58 -17.51 28.60
N GLY A 264 -2.95 -16.58 27.89
CA GLY A 264 -3.57 -15.82 26.81
C GLY A 264 -4.41 -14.62 27.24
N LEU A 265 -4.57 -14.38 28.55
CA LEU A 265 -5.28 -13.21 29.10
C LEU A 265 -4.30 -12.12 29.50
N LYS A 266 -4.60 -10.85 29.19
CA LYS A 266 -3.84 -9.69 29.70
C LYS A 266 -4.10 -9.54 31.18
N ILE A 267 -3.07 -9.39 32.02
CA ILE A 267 -3.23 -9.21 33.46
C ILE A 267 -2.41 -8.02 33.95
N GLY A 268 -2.81 -7.45 35.09
CA GLY A 268 -2.06 -6.42 35.78
C GLY A 268 -1.99 -5.10 35.01
N ARG A 269 -0.92 -4.33 35.26
CA ARG A 269 -0.71 -3.03 34.64
C ARG A 269 -0.25 -3.19 33.19
N TRP A 270 -0.88 -2.44 32.28
CA TRP A 270 -0.53 -2.33 30.88
C TRP A 270 -0.25 -0.86 30.53
N ASP A 271 0.98 -0.56 30.17
CA ASP A 271 1.45 0.78 29.84
C ASP A 271 1.44 1.01 28.32
N SER A 272 0.98 2.19 27.89
CA SER A 272 1.06 2.63 26.49
C SER A 272 2.22 3.60 26.32
N ILE A 273 3.19 3.24 25.46
CA ILE A 273 4.42 3.99 25.26
C ILE A 273 4.50 4.52 23.83
N PHE A 274 4.79 5.80 23.69
CA PHE A 274 5.07 6.47 22.42
C PHE A 274 6.35 7.28 22.57
N ASP A 275 7.30 7.06 21.66
CA ASP A 275 8.64 7.66 21.72
C ASP A 275 9.31 7.65 23.11
N LYS A 276 9.21 6.50 23.80
CA LYS A 276 9.73 6.26 25.17
C LYS A 276 8.97 6.98 26.30
N GLU A 277 7.94 7.77 25.99
CA GLU A 277 7.07 8.39 26.97
C GLU A 277 5.89 7.49 27.33
N LEU A 278 5.51 7.44 28.60
CA LEU A 278 4.27 6.84 29.06
C LEU A 278 3.10 7.78 28.75
N ILE A 279 2.31 7.45 27.74
CA ILE A 279 1.20 8.29 27.26
C ILE A 279 -0.18 7.75 27.65
N GLY A 280 -0.24 6.54 28.20
CA GLY A 280 -1.50 5.98 28.68
C GLY A 280 -1.35 4.57 29.23
N GLY A 281 -2.46 3.83 29.29
CA GLY A 281 -2.52 2.51 29.90
C GLY A 281 -3.60 2.37 30.98
N GLY A 282 -3.58 1.24 31.67
CA GLY A 282 -4.50 0.94 32.76
C GLY A 282 -4.25 -0.44 33.36
N PHE A 283 -5.26 -1.00 34.03
CA PHE A 283 -5.13 -2.26 34.78
C PHE A 283 -6.14 -3.31 34.30
N TYR A 284 -5.66 -4.54 34.07
CA TYR A 284 -6.47 -5.73 33.86
C TYR A 284 -6.50 -6.58 35.12
N ASP A 285 -7.65 -7.14 35.46
CA ASP A 285 -7.78 -8.16 36.50
C ASP A 285 -7.28 -9.55 36.04
N LEU A 286 -7.44 -10.55 36.90
CA LEU A 286 -7.01 -11.93 36.63
C LEU A 286 -7.89 -12.66 35.60
N GLN A 287 -9.07 -12.12 35.29
CA GLN A 287 -9.97 -12.61 34.25
C GLN A 287 -9.68 -11.93 32.91
N GLY A 288 -8.70 -11.02 32.86
CA GLY A 288 -8.35 -10.25 31.68
C GLY A 288 -9.33 -9.14 31.36
N GLN A 289 -10.06 -8.65 32.36
CA GLN A 289 -10.99 -7.54 32.22
C GLN A 289 -10.36 -6.23 32.66
N LYS A 290 -10.57 -5.16 31.89
CA LYS A 290 -10.16 -3.80 32.25
C LYS A 290 -10.89 -3.34 33.51
N GLN A 291 -10.15 -2.75 34.44
CA GLN A 291 -10.66 -2.20 35.70
C GLN A 291 -10.02 -0.84 36.00
N GLY A 292 -10.77 0.02 36.71
CA GLY A 292 -10.29 1.28 37.26
C GLY A 292 -9.99 2.34 36.19
N LYS A 293 -9.03 3.23 36.46
CA LYS A 293 -8.68 4.33 35.56
C LYS A 293 -7.91 3.86 34.35
N TRP A 294 -8.29 4.38 33.19
CA TRP A 294 -7.67 4.10 31.91
C TRP A 294 -7.41 5.38 31.13
N ILE A 295 -6.29 5.37 30.41
CA ILE A 295 -5.97 6.33 29.36
C ILE A 295 -5.84 5.51 28.07
N GLU A 296 -6.83 5.62 27.20
CA GLU A 296 -6.83 4.97 25.90
C GLU A 296 -6.29 5.91 24.82
N LEU A 297 -5.68 5.33 23.80
CA LEU A 297 -5.21 6.08 22.64
C LEU A 297 -6.25 5.98 21.53
N SER A 298 -6.45 7.06 20.78
CA SER A 298 -7.27 7.01 19.57
C SER A 298 -6.71 6.00 18.57
N ASN A 299 -7.61 5.34 17.82
CA ASN A 299 -7.23 4.50 16.68
C ASN A 299 -6.35 5.27 15.68
N ASN A 300 -6.57 6.59 15.60
CA ASN A 300 -5.82 7.54 14.80
C ASN A 300 -4.78 8.33 15.60
N PHE A 301 -4.27 7.78 16.71
CA PHE A 301 -3.10 8.31 17.41
C PHE A 301 -1.84 8.15 16.54
N TYR A 302 -1.19 9.25 16.18
CA TYR A 302 0.13 9.34 15.53
C TYR A 302 0.81 10.67 15.92
N ASP A 303 2.03 10.92 15.45
CA ASP A 303 2.82 12.11 15.80
C ASP A 303 2.07 13.45 15.65
N LEU A 304 1.26 13.63 14.60
CA LEU A 304 0.48 14.85 14.34
C LEU A 304 -0.97 14.81 14.86
N ALA A 305 -1.40 13.72 15.49
CA ALA A 305 -2.73 13.62 16.11
C ALA A 305 -2.67 12.79 17.38
N GLN A 306 -2.29 13.41 18.49
CA GLN A 306 -2.16 12.74 19.77
C GLN A 306 -3.44 12.90 20.57
N VAL A 307 -4.43 12.05 20.29
CA VAL A 307 -5.72 12.04 20.98
C VAL A 307 -5.78 10.89 21.98
N ILE A 308 -6.08 11.20 23.24
CA ILE A 308 -6.27 10.23 24.32
C ILE A 308 -7.68 10.33 24.90
N TYR A 309 -8.16 9.23 25.46
CA TYR A 309 -9.43 9.16 26.18
C TYR A 309 -9.18 8.75 27.61
N ILE A 310 -9.62 9.56 28.57
CA ILE A 310 -9.40 9.33 30.00
C ILE A 310 -10.75 9.01 30.64
N GLY A 311 -10.84 7.89 31.33
CA GLY A 311 -12.06 7.48 32.03
C GLY A 311 -11.84 6.25 32.88
N GLU A 312 -12.94 5.59 33.23
CA GLU A 312 -12.92 4.39 34.08
C GLU A 312 -13.59 3.19 33.41
N TYR A 313 -13.05 2.02 33.71
CA TYR A 313 -13.56 0.72 33.33
C TYR A 313 -14.05 -0.05 34.55
N CYS A 314 -15.14 -0.79 34.40
CA CYS A 314 -15.59 -1.82 35.32
C CYS A 314 -15.93 -3.07 34.53
N ASN A 315 -15.20 -4.17 34.75
CA ASN A 315 -15.42 -5.45 34.06
C ASN A 315 -15.44 -5.36 32.52
N ASN A 316 -14.45 -4.69 31.93
CA ASN A 316 -14.40 -4.35 30.49
C ASN A 316 -15.44 -3.34 29.98
N GLU A 317 -16.31 -2.80 30.83
CA GLU A 317 -17.28 -1.77 30.43
C GLU A 317 -16.79 -0.37 30.80
N LYS A 318 -16.79 0.56 29.84
CA LYS A 318 -16.63 1.99 30.10
C LYS A 318 -17.77 2.50 30.98
N VAL A 319 -17.42 3.16 32.08
CA VAL A 319 -18.38 3.75 33.03
C VAL A 319 -18.01 5.20 33.36
N GLY A 320 -19.00 5.99 33.76
CA GLY A 320 -18.79 7.34 34.27
C GLY A 320 -18.38 8.33 33.18
N ILE A 321 -17.69 9.39 33.59
CA ILE A 321 -17.27 10.47 32.69
C ILE A 321 -16.02 10.03 31.92
N TRP A 322 -16.07 10.16 30.60
CA TRP A 322 -14.95 9.96 29.70
C TRP A 322 -14.60 11.26 29.00
N GLN A 323 -13.36 11.71 29.16
CA GLN A 323 -12.84 12.92 28.55
C GLN A 323 -12.01 12.57 27.32
N ALA A 324 -12.22 13.27 26.22
CA ALA A 324 -11.34 13.20 25.05
C ALA A 324 -10.40 14.40 25.09
N ASN A 325 -9.09 14.13 25.13
CA ASN A 325 -8.06 15.16 25.19
C ASN A 325 -7.11 15.04 24.00
N CYS A 326 -6.56 16.16 23.52
CA CYS A 326 -5.52 16.16 22.49
C CYS A 326 -4.36 17.08 22.82
N ARG A 327 -3.22 16.86 22.18
CA ARG A 327 -2.10 17.80 22.08
C ARG A 327 -1.56 17.81 20.65
N ASN A 328 -1.00 18.92 20.18
CA ASN A 328 -0.44 19.00 18.83
C ASN A 328 1.04 18.60 18.80
N ASP A 329 1.77 18.92 19.87
CA ASP A 329 3.19 18.56 20.05
C ASP A 329 3.37 17.65 21.29
N GLN A 330 4.40 16.80 21.30
CA GLN A 330 4.74 15.96 22.46
C GLN A 330 5.10 16.81 23.70
N ASN A 331 5.57 18.03 23.51
CA ASN A 331 5.95 18.94 24.59
C ASN A 331 4.77 19.75 25.15
N GLU A 332 3.60 19.69 24.50
CA GLU A 332 2.40 20.40 24.93
C GLU A 332 1.58 19.56 25.94
N PRO A 333 0.89 20.22 26.88
CA PRO A 333 -0.10 19.55 27.72
C PRO A 333 -1.30 19.10 26.89
N PHE A 334 -1.97 18.04 27.34
CA PHE A 334 -3.24 17.62 26.76
C PHE A 334 -4.38 18.59 27.13
N GLU A 335 -5.14 19.04 26.14
CA GLU A 335 -6.34 19.87 26.28
C GLU A 335 -7.61 19.06 26.07
N GLN A 336 -8.65 19.30 26.88
CA GLN A 336 -9.94 18.64 26.70
C GLN A 336 -10.68 19.19 25.48
N ILE A 337 -11.06 18.32 24.56
CA ILE A 337 -11.72 18.65 23.29
C ILE A 337 -13.08 17.98 23.11
N GLY A 338 -13.40 17.02 23.97
CA GLY A 338 -14.70 16.36 23.95
C GLY A 338 -14.90 15.38 25.09
N GLY A 339 -15.80 14.42 24.87
CA GLY A 339 -16.19 13.44 25.87
C GLY A 339 -17.69 13.41 26.16
N GLY A 340 -18.05 12.66 27.19
CA GLY A 340 -19.42 12.47 27.66
C GLY A 340 -19.47 11.49 28.82
N GLN A 341 -20.68 10.99 29.13
CA GLN A 341 -20.90 10.07 30.23
C GLN A 341 -21.46 8.73 29.74
N TYR A 342 -20.80 7.64 30.13
CA TYR A 342 -21.33 6.29 30.00
C TYR A 342 -22.14 5.91 31.24
N GLU A 343 -23.29 5.30 30.99
CA GLU A 343 -24.06 4.55 31.98
C GLU A 343 -23.59 3.08 32.03
N GLN A 344 -24.28 2.24 32.80
CA GLN A 344 -23.98 0.80 32.86
C GLN A 344 -24.11 0.15 31.47
N ASN A 345 -23.34 -0.90 31.19
CA ASN A 345 -23.28 -1.59 29.89
C ASN A 345 -22.78 -0.71 28.72
N GLU A 346 -21.86 0.22 28.99
CA GLU A 346 -21.27 1.14 28.00
C GLU A 346 -22.31 1.98 27.23
N GLN A 347 -23.46 2.26 27.84
CA GLN A 347 -24.49 3.05 27.18
C GLN A 347 -24.15 4.54 27.24
N LYS A 348 -23.90 5.14 26.07
CA LYS A 348 -23.84 6.59 25.91
C LYS A 348 -25.25 7.16 26.12
N ASN A 349 -25.36 8.04 27.10
CA ASN A 349 -26.56 8.82 27.38
C ASN A 349 -26.20 10.29 27.63
N GLY A 350 -27.13 11.19 27.33
CA GLY A 350 -26.97 12.63 27.55
C GLY A 350 -26.10 13.33 26.50
N HIS A 351 -25.50 14.44 26.88
CA HIS A 351 -24.71 15.27 25.96
C HIS A 351 -23.33 14.67 25.70
N TRP A 352 -22.93 14.66 24.44
CA TRP A 352 -21.63 14.16 23.99
C TRP A 352 -21.00 15.11 22.99
N ILE A 353 -19.67 15.15 23.02
CA ILE A 353 -18.82 15.71 21.98
C ILE A 353 -17.94 14.58 21.46
N ASP A 354 -18.34 13.99 20.33
CA ASP A 354 -17.56 12.99 19.60
C ASP A 354 -16.51 13.69 18.72
N LEU A 355 -15.39 13.01 18.45
CA LEU A 355 -14.37 13.48 17.52
C LEU A 355 -14.58 12.86 16.14
N SER A 356 -14.16 13.53 15.08
CA SER A 356 -14.12 12.92 13.75
C SER A 356 -13.10 11.79 13.67
N ASP A 357 -13.35 10.81 12.81
CA ASP A 357 -12.39 9.74 12.56
C ASP A 357 -11.06 10.32 12.07
N ASN A 358 -11.07 11.41 11.30
CA ASN A 358 -9.87 12.08 10.82
C ASN A 358 -9.40 13.25 11.70
N TYR A 359 -9.76 13.26 12.98
CA TYR A 359 -9.30 14.28 13.92
C TYR A 359 -7.76 14.32 13.96
N SER A 360 -7.20 15.48 13.65
CA SER A 360 -5.75 15.75 13.68
C SER A 360 -5.50 17.22 13.99
N SER A 361 -4.24 17.60 14.19
CA SER A 361 -3.84 19.01 14.35
C SER A 361 -4.32 19.90 13.19
N PHE A 362 -4.48 19.33 11.99
CA PHE A 362 -4.96 20.02 10.79
C PHE A 362 -6.46 19.84 10.52
N ALA A 363 -7.18 19.07 11.34
CA ALA A 363 -8.59 18.74 11.10
C ALA A 363 -9.33 18.52 12.42
N GLN A 364 -9.39 19.54 13.26
CA GLN A 364 -10.05 19.44 14.58
C GLN A 364 -11.57 19.57 14.45
N VAL A 365 -12.21 18.50 13.95
CA VAL A 365 -13.66 18.42 13.78
C VAL A 365 -14.29 17.64 14.92
N THR A 366 -15.30 18.22 15.56
CA THR A 366 -16.09 17.57 16.60
C THR A 366 -17.57 17.55 16.25
N PHE A 367 -18.28 16.56 16.80
CA PHE A 367 -19.72 16.38 16.65
C PHE A 367 -20.36 16.48 18.02
N SER A 368 -21.23 17.47 18.24
CA SER A 368 -21.88 17.66 19.53
C SER A 368 -23.38 17.43 19.42
N GLY A 369 -23.93 16.64 20.34
CA GLY A 369 -25.36 16.35 20.38
C GLY A 369 -25.75 15.51 21.60
N VAL A 370 -26.89 14.82 21.49
CA VAL A 370 -27.42 13.96 22.56
C VAL A 370 -27.45 12.51 22.09
N TYR A 371 -27.04 11.61 23.00
CA TYR A 371 -27.30 10.18 22.88
C TYR A 371 -28.45 9.76 23.80
N LEU A 372 -29.23 8.78 23.34
CA LEU A 372 -30.19 8.01 24.12
C LEU A 372 -29.98 6.52 23.80
N ASN A 373 -29.58 5.71 24.78
CA ASN A 373 -29.31 4.29 24.67
C ASN A 373 -28.37 3.94 23.50
N ASN A 374 -27.21 4.61 23.42
CA ASN A 374 -26.25 4.51 22.32
C ASN A 374 -26.73 5.01 20.94
N GLN A 375 -27.94 5.54 20.83
CA GLN A 375 -28.45 6.14 19.59
C GLN A 375 -28.31 7.66 19.63
N LYS A 376 -27.78 8.24 18.55
CA LYS A 376 -27.77 9.69 18.38
C LYS A 376 -29.20 10.16 18.18
N ILE A 377 -29.68 11.12 18.95
CA ILE A 377 -31.03 11.68 18.82
C ILE A 377 -30.98 13.20 18.67
N GLY A 378 -32.03 13.78 18.07
CA GLY A 378 -32.19 15.22 17.96
C GLY A 378 -31.07 15.89 17.16
N ARG A 379 -30.82 17.17 17.46
CA ARG A 379 -29.84 17.99 16.74
C ARG A 379 -28.41 17.56 17.06
N TRP A 380 -27.62 17.38 16.01
CA TRP A 380 -26.18 17.15 16.06
C TRP A 380 -25.45 18.20 15.23
N ASP A 381 -24.57 18.94 15.88
CA ASP A 381 -23.78 20.02 15.29
C ASP A 381 -22.38 19.54 14.93
N ILE A 382 -21.87 19.98 13.79
CA ILE A 382 -20.50 19.71 13.34
C ILE A 382 -19.69 20.99 13.53
N ASN A 383 -18.77 20.93 14.46
CA ASN A 383 -17.91 22.03 14.85
C ASN A 383 -16.50 21.82 14.31
N PHE A 384 -15.85 22.89 13.87
CA PHE A 384 -14.47 22.86 13.40
C PHE A 384 -13.65 23.94 14.09
N LYS A 385 -12.55 23.53 14.72
CA LYS A 385 -11.53 24.42 15.27
C LYS A 385 -10.35 24.43 14.31
N GLN A 386 -10.03 25.59 13.75
CA GLN A 386 -8.92 25.68 12.81
C GLN A 386 -7.57 25.59 13.52
N ASP A 387 -7.43 26.34 14.60
CA ASP A 387 -6.18 26.53 15.33
C ASP A 387 -6.52 26.82 16.79
N VAL A 388 -5.56 26.66 17.68
CA VAL A 388 -5.68 26.88 19.13
C VAL A 388 -6.29 28.25 19.42
N ASP A 389 -5.87 29.28 18.68
CA ASP A 389 -6.26 30.68 18.86
C ASP A 389 -7.55 31.08 18.11
N LYS A 390 -8.11 30.19 17.28
CA LYS A 390 -9.29 30.50 16.47
C LYS A 390 -10.57 30.01 17.15
N PRO A 391 -11.67 30.79 17.04
CA PRO A 391 -12.96 30.35 17.57
C PRO A 391 -13.46 29.12 16.80
N ILE A 392 -14.17 28.26 17.51
CA ILE A 392 -14.86 27.10 16.94
C ILE A 392 -15.95 27.59 15.98
N GLN A 393 -16.02 27.01 14.78
CA GLN A 393 -17.00 27.33 13.75
C GLN A 393 -17.99 26.19 13.58
N LEU A 394 -19.29 26.50 13.59
CA LEU A 394 -20.34 25.55 13.18
C LEU A 394 -20.34 25.43 11.64
N ILE A 395 -19.94 24.28 11.13
CA ILE A 395 -19.77 24.05 9.68
C ILE A 395 -20.76 23.05 9.09
N GLY A 396 -21.54 22.37 9.92
CA GLY A 396 -22.54 21.42 9.45
C GLY A 396 -23.39 20.82 10.55
N GLY A 397 -24.04 19.70 10.26
CA GLY A 397 -24.93 19.00 11.19
C GLY A 397 -26.30 18.70 10.61
N GLY A 398 -27.14 18.10 11.43
CA GLY A 398 -28.50 17.68 11.08
C GLY A 398 -29.21 17.09 12.29
N SER A 399 -30.32 16.41 12.05
CA SER A 399 -31.12 15.80 13.12
C SER A 399 -31.24 14.30 12.95
N TYR A 400 -31.22 13.58 14.06
CA TYR A 400 -31.61 12.17 14.14
C TYR A 400 -33.00 12.04 14.75
N ASP A 401 -33.77 11.05 14.30
CA ASP A 401 -35.01 10.65 14.96
C ASP A 401 -34.77 9.83 16.23
N GLU A 402 -35.85 9.40 16.88
CA GLU A 402 -35.82 8.60 18.11
C GLU A 402 -35.26 7.19 17.91
N GLN A 403 -35.18 6.71 16.67
CA GLN A 403 -34.57 5.41 16.32
C GLN A 403 -33.09 5.57 15.94
N GLY A 404 -32.54 6.78 16.02
CA GLY A 404 -31.16 7.08 15.66
C GLY A 404 -30.88 7.15 14.16
N GLN A 405 -31.91 7.30 13.34
CA GLN A 405 -31.78 7.46 11.89
C GLN A 405 -31.68 8.94 11.53
N LYS A 406 -30.79 9.27 10.59
CA LYS A 406 -30.71 10.63 10.05
C LYS A 406 -32.04 10.98 9.39
N ASN A 407 -32.57 12.16 9.68
CA ASN A 407 -33.76 12.75 9.07
C ASN A 407 -33.54 14.25 8.79
N ASP A 408 -34.43 14.82 7.96
CA ASP A 408 -34.43 16.24 7.59
C ASP A 408 -33.17 16.69 6.84
N LYS A 409 -32.86 17.99 6.91
CA LYS A 409 -31.71 18.60 6.25
C LYS A 409 -30.42 18.25 6.99
N TRP A 410 -29.42 17.86 6.20
CA TRP A 410 -28.09 17.53 6.67
C TRP A 410 -27.03 18.28 5.90
N ILE A 411 -25.96 18.64 6.62
CA ILE A 411 -24.67 19.04 6.06
C ILE A 411 -23.64 18.07 6.61
N GLU A 412 -22.98 17.33 5.72
CA GLU A 412 -21.96 16.34 6.01
C GLU A 412 -20.60 16.79 5.52
N LEU A 413 -19.52 16.28 6.11
CA LEU A 413 -18.16 16.51 5.64
C LEU A 413 -17.69 15.33 4.79
N LYS A 414 -16.83 15.59 3.82
CA LYS A 414 -16.04 14.55 3.17
C LYS A 414 -15.03 13.98 4.17
N ASP A 415 -14.78 12.67 4.10
CA ASP A 415 -13.84 11.99 4.99
C ASP A 415 -12.47 12.67 5.00
N THR A 416 -11.94 13.06 3.85
CA THR A 416 -10.64 13.76 3.71
C THR A 416 -10.77 15.25 4.04
N PHE A 417 -11.31 15.59 5.21
CA PHE A 417 -11.43 16.97 5.65
C PHE A 417 -10.05 17.55 5.98
N ASP A 418 -9.67 18.63 5.30
CA ASP A 418 -8.46 19.42 5.53
C ASP A 418 -8.87 20.85 5.94
N GLN A 419 -8.15 21.45 6.90
CA GLN A 419 -8.37 22.81 7.38
C GLN A 419 -8.29 23.88 6.28
N GLU A 420 -7.45 23.68 5.27
CA GLU A 420 -7.29 24.66 4.20
C GLU A 420 -8.42 24.52 3.18
N ASN A 421 -8.81 23.27 2.90
CA ASN A 421 -9.73 22.92 1.84
C ASN A 421 -10.65 21.79 2.25
N TYR A 422 -11.95 22.05 2.30
CA TYR A 422 -12.90 21.00 2.64
C TYR A 422 -14.11 20.99 1.72
N VAL A 423 -14.65 19.78 1.56
CA VAL A 423 -15.88 19.51 0.84
C VAL A 423 -16.98 19.20 1.84
N ILE A 424 -18.12 19.87 1.69
CA ILE A 424 -19.34 19.56 2.42
C ILE A 424 -20.42 19.09 1.46
N PHE A 425 -21.22 18.14 1.92
CA PHE A 425 -22.38 17.63 1.21
C PHE A 425 -23.63 18.11 1.92
N SER A 426 -24.57 18.72 1.21
CA SER A 426 -25.81 19.18 1.82
C SER A 426 -27.02 18.63 1.09
N GLY A 427 -27.98 18.09 1.84
CA GLY A 427 -29.19 17.51 1.26
C GLY A 427 -30.19 17.11 2.33
N GLN A 428 -31.05 16.15 2.00
CA GLN A 428 -32.06 15.63 2.90
C GLN A 428 -31.91 14.13 3.13
N TYR A 429 -32.24 13.73 4.35
CA TYR A 429 -32.39 12.34 4.75
C TYR A 429 -33.86 12.02 5.07
N GLN A 430 -34.24 10.77 4.81
CA GLN A 430 -35.47 10.17 5.28
C GLN A 430 -35.18 8.73 5.70
N ASN A 431 -35.47 8.38 6.96
CA ASN A 431 -35.23 7.06 7.55
C ASN A 431 -33.79 6.55 7.33
N GLY A 432 -32.82 7.45 7.51
CA GLY A 432 -31.39 7.13 7.33
C GLY A 432 -30.93 7.00 5.88
N GLN A 433 -31.79 7.23 4.89
CA GLN A 433 -31.44 7.22 3.46
C GLN A 433 -31.36 8.63 2.89
N LYS A 434 -30.35 8.88 2.04
CA LYS A 434 -30.24 10.15 1.30
C LYS A 434 -31.37 10.21 0.28
N ILE A 435 -32.14 11.30 0.26
CA ILE A 435 -33.22 11.48 -0.71
C ILE A 435 -33.11 12.83 -1.42
N GLY A 436 -33.71 12.93 -2.61
CA GLY A 436 -33.86 14.19 -3.32
C GLY A 436 -32.51 14.81 -3.70
N ARG A 437 -32.46 16.15 -3.72
CA ARG A 437 -31.28 16.90 -4.15
C ARG A 437 -30.20 16.92 -3.07
N TRP A 438 -29.00 16.55 -3.50
CA TRP A 438 -27.77 16.67 -2.73
C TRP A 438 -26.76 17.52 -3.49
N ASP A 439 -26.23 18.52 -2.81
CA ASP A 439 -25.26 19.47 -3.32
C ASP A 439 -23.87 19.18 -2.75
N ILE A 440 -22.84 19.33 -3.59
CA ILE A 440 -21.44 19.21 -3.21
C ILE A 440 -20.84 20.60 -3.23
N ASN A 441 -20.44 21.08 -2.07
CA ASN A 441 -19.90 22.41 -1.89
C ASN A 441 -18.43 22.33 -1.46
N PHE A 442 -17.59 23.20 -1.99
CA PHE A 442 -16.16 23.23 -1.74
C PHE A 442 -15.70 24.59 -1.23
N LYS A 443 -14.89 24.58 -0.17
CA LYS A 443 -14.19 25.75 0.34
C LYS A 443 -12.71 25.58 0.03
N SER A 444 -12.15 26.41 -0.85
CA SER A 444 -10.76 26.30 -1.33
C SER A 444 -9.72 27.09 -0.52
N ASN A 445 -10.19 27.87 0.44
CA ASN A 445 -9.46 28.66 1.41
C ASN A 445 -10.51 29.29 2.34
N GLN A 446 -10.14 29.52 3.57
CA GLN A 446 -10.86 30.30 4.57
C GLN A 446 -11.45 31.63 4.07
N ASN A 447 -10.67 32.39 3.29
CA ASN A 447 -11.05 33.71 2.78
C ASN A 447 -11.96 33.64 1.56
N MET A 448 -12.17 32.44 1.00
CA MET A 448 -13.02 32.26 -0.17
C MET A 448 -14.42 31.81 0.26
N PRO A 449 -15.47 32.30 -0.43
CA PRO A 449 -16.81 31.79 -0.22
C PRO A 449 -16.89 30.30 -0.61
N ILE A 450 -17.81 29.58 0.03
CA ILE A 450 -18.12 28.20 -0.34
C ILE A 450 -18.72 28.19 -1.76
N GLN A 451 -18.22 27.30 -2.61
CA GLN A 451 -18.63 27.18 -4.02
C GLN A 451 -19.40 25.88 -4.24
N LEU A 452 -20.56 25.94 -4.90
CA LEU A 452 -21.27 24.76 -5.38
C LEU A 452 -20.50 24.16 -6.57
N ILE A 453 -19.92 22.99 -6.39
CA ILE A 453 -19.07 22.33 -7.39
C ILE A 453 -19.68 21.04 -7.95
N GLY A 454 -20.76 20.54 -7.35
CA GLY A 454 -21.41 19.34 -7.85
C GLY A 454 -22.70 18.98 -7.12
N GLY A 455 -23.15 17.74 -7.29
CA GLY A 455 -24.39 17.24 -6.72
C GLY A 455 -25.26 16.48 -7.72
N GLY A 456 -26.38 15.96 -7.23
CA GLY A 456 -27.33 15.19 -8.02
C GLY A 456 -28.57 14.79 -7.21
N LEU A 457 -29.35 13.86 -7.74
CA LEU A 457 -30.57 13.38 -7.09
C LEU A 457 -30.39 11.94 -6.58
N TYR A 458 -30.86 11.68 -5.36
CA TYR A 458 -31.12 10.33 -4.89
C TYR A 458 -32.60 9.99 -5.09
N ASP A 459 -32.90 8.72 -5.40
CA ASP A 459 -34.25 8.19 -5.37
C ASP A 459 -34.71 7.85 -3.94
N GLU A 460 -35.94 7.36 -3.80
CA GLU A 460 -36.54 7.02 -2.51
C GLU A 460 -35.88 5.81 -1.82
N GLN A 461 -35.04 5.05 -2.54
CA GLN A 461 -34.27 3.93 -2.00
C GLN A 461 -32.84 4.33 -1.62
N GLY A 462 -32.50 5.62 -1.73
CA GLY A 462 -31.17 6.14 -1.45
C GLY A 462 -30.12 5.81 -2.51
N LEU A 463 -30.54 5.49 -3.74
CA LEU A 463 -29.64 5.24 -4.85
C LEU A 463 -29.52 6.50 -5.72
N LYS A 464 -28.31 6.77 -6.23
CA LYS A 464 -28.09 7.87 -7.17
C LYS A 464 -28.96 7.68 -8.41
N ASN A 465 -29.65 8.74 -8.84
CA ASN A 465 -30.54 8.75 -10.00
C ASN A 465 -30.41 10.08 -10.78
N GLY A 466 -30.58 10.02 -12.10
CA GLY A 466 -30.45 11.18 -12.98
C GLY A 466 -29.02 11.71 -13.11
N GLN A 467 -28.89 13.00 -13.41
CA GLN A 467 -27.59 13.64 -13.61
C GLN A 467 -26.88 13.87 -12.27
N TRP A 468 -25.59 13.52 -12.24
CA TRP A 468 -24.70 13.77 -11.12
C TRP A 468 -23.45 14.49 -11.59
N ILE A 469 -22.99 15.44 -10.78
CA ILE A 469 -21.63 15.99 -10.86
C ILE A 469 -20.91 15.50 -9.61
N GLU A 470 -20.02 14.53 -9.78
CA GLU A 470 -19.27 13.90 -8.71
C GLU A 470 -17.88 14.52 -8.62
N ILE A 471 -17.28 14.47 -7.44
CA ILE A 471 -15.85 14.78 -7.26
C ILE A 471 -15.06 13.48 -7.23
N ILE A 472 -13.80 13.53 -7.67
CA ILE A 472 -12.89 12.40 -7.54
C ILE A 472 -12.49 12.15 -6.06
N GLU A 473 -12.03 10.94 -5.76
CA GLU A 473 -11.70 10.50 -4.40
C GLU A 473 -10.68 11.42 -3.70
N ASP A 474 -9.66 11.85 -4.43
CA ASP A 474 -8.59 12.77 -3.97
C ASP A 474 -8.82 14.22 -4.44
N PHE A 475 -10.08 14.64 -4.56
CA PHE A 475 -10.43 16.04 -4.84
C PHE A 475 -9.84 16.96 -3.77
N LYS A 476 -9.03 17.92 -4.21
CA LYS A 476 -8.37 18.97 -3.40
C LYS A 476 -8.24 20.26 -4.22
N LYS A 477 -7.77 21.34 -3.60
CA LYS A 477 -7.59 22.66 -4.26
C LYS A 477 -6.79 22.61 -5.55
N GLU A 478 -5.73 21.80 -5.58
CA GLU A 478 -4.84 21.62 -6.72
C GLU A 478 -5.43 20.66 -7.77
N LYS A 479 -6.44 19.88 -7.38
CA LYS A 479 -7.00 18.76 -8.14
C LYS A 479 -8.52 18.81 -8.17
N GLN A 480 -9.04 19.82 -8.83
CA GLN A 480 -10.47 20.08 -8.94
C GLN A 480 -11.08 19.40 -10.17
N ILE A 481 -11.11 18.08 -10.16
CA ILE A 481 -11.72 17.26 -11.22
C ILE A 481 -13.09 16.76 -10.75
N THR A 482 -14.07 16.92 -11.63
CA THR A 482 -15.42 16.43 -11.44
C THR A 482 -15.82 15.49 -12.57
N HIS A 483 -16.77 14.60 -12.31
CA HIS A 483 -17.34 13.68 -13.27
C HIS A 483 -18.82 14.02 -13.43
N VAL A 484 -19.22 14.43 -14.63
CA VAL A 484 -20.63 14.63 -14.98
C VAL A 484 -21.15 13.33 -15.56
N CYS A 485 -21.99 12.62 -14.81
CA CYS A 485 -22.51 11.29 -15.15
C CYS A 485 -24.05 11.28 -15.16
N GLN A 486 -24.63 10.24 -15.76
CA GLN A 486 -26.03 9.87 -15.54
C GLN A 486 -26.08 8.57 -14.72
N TYR A 487 -27.04 8.49 -13.81
CA TYR A 487 -27.27 7.35 -12.93
C TYR A 487 -28.68 6.83 -13.05
N LYS A 488 -28.83 5.50 -13.03
CA LYS A 488 -30.12 4.82 -12.93
C LYS A 488 -30.02 3.76 -11.85
N ARG A 489 -30.68 3.99 -10.71
CA ARG A 489 -30.67 3.10 -9.54
C ARG A 489 -29.24 2.78 -9.05
N GLY A 490 -28.41 3.82 -8.92
CA GLY A 490 -27.03 3.71 -8.40
C GLY A 490 -26.00 3.21 -9.40
N ILE A 491 -26.39 2.87 -10.63
CA ILE A 491 -25.47 2.42 -11.68
C ILE A 491 -25.27 3.54 -12.71
N LYS A 492 -24.00 3.83 -13.06
CA LYS A 492 -23.64 4.79 -14.11
C LYS A 492 -24.08 4.28 -15.48
N PHE A 493 -24.69 5.14 -16.28
CA PHE A 493 -25.10 4.84 -17.66
C PHE A 493 -24.96 6.07 -18.56
N GLY A 494 -24.99 5.91 -19.88
CA GLY A 494 -24.94 7.03 -20.83
C GLY A 494 -23.60 7.78 -20.86
N GLN A 495 -23.63 9.06 -21.21
CA GLN A 495 -22.42 9.89 -21.33
C GLN A 495 -21.84 10.26 -19.95
N GLU A 496 -20.54 10.03 -19.78
CA GLU A 496 -19.72 10.59 -18.71
C GLU A 496 -18.78 11.65 -19.30
N ASN A 497 -18.69 12.82 -18.65
CA ASN A 497 -17.70 13.84 -18.96
C ASN A 497 -16.82 14.07 -17.73
N ILE A 498 -15.50 13.95 -17.90
CA ILE A 498 -14.53 14.31 -16.87
C ILE A 498 -14.17 15.77 -17.08
N VAL A 499 -14.53 16.61 -16.12
CA VAL A 499 -14.43 18.07 -16.20
C VAL A 499 -13.40 18.56 -15.19
N TYR A 500 -12.48 19.39 -15.64
CA TYR A 500 -11.63 20.16 -14.75
C TYR A 500 -12.15 21.60 -14.61
N PHE A 501 -11.82 22.22 -13.48
CA PHE A 501 -11.95 23.66 -13.17
C PHE A 501 -12.18 24.56 -14.39
N TYR A 502 -13.24 25.38 -14.36
CA TYR A 502 -13.77 26.19 -15.46
C TYR A 502 -14.48 25.43 -16.61
N ASN A 503 -15.15 24.31 -16.30
CA ASN A 503 -15.97 23.55 -17.26
C ASN A 503 -15.20 22.99 -18.46
N GLU A 504 -13.90 22.75 -18.30
CA GLU A 504 -13.07 22.14 -19.34
C GLU A 504 -13.24 20.62 -19.33
N ILE A 505 -13.84 20.06 -20.39
CA ILE A 505 -13.91 18.60 -20.57
C ILE A 505 -12.51 18.09 -20.93
N ILE A 506 -11.92 17.29 -20.04
CA ILE A 506 -10.59 16.70 -20.20
C ILE A 506 -10.64 15.18 -20.39
N GLY A 507 -11.81 14.56 -20.26
CA GLY A 507 -12.01 13.15 -20.55
C GLY A 507 -13.47 12.71 -20.48
N GLY A 508 -13.71 11.41 -20.46
CA GLY A 508 -15.05 10.82 -20.43
C GLY A 508 -15.30 9.79 -21.53
N GLY A 509 -16.54 9.34 -21.68
CA GLY A 509 -16.97 8.36 -22.65
C GLY A 509 -18.42 7.95 -22.44
N VAL A 510 -18.84 6.80 -22.98
CA VAL A 510 -20.23 6.31 -22.90
C VAL A 510 -20.31 4.96 -22.21
N TYR A 511 -21.32 4.78 -21.38
CA TYR A 511 -21.75 3.49 -20.86
C TYR A 511 -22.96 2.97 -21.64
N ASP A 512 -22.97 1.68 -21.97
CA ASP A 512 -24.10 1.00 -22.62
C ASP A 512 -25.25 0.69 -21.65
N GLU A 513 -26.30 0.04 -22.16
CA GLU A 513 -27.49 -0.37 -21.39
C GLU A 513 -27.19 -1.45 -20.34
N GLN A 514 -26.06 -2.15 -20.48
CA GLN A 514 -25.56 -3.12 -19.51
C GLN A 514 -24.60 -2.47 -18.50
N PHE A 515 -24.49 -1.13 -18.55
CA PHE A 515 -23.66 -0.31 -17.67
C PHE A 515 -22.16 -0.54 -17.85
N MET A 516 -21.75 -1.04 -19.01
CA MET A 516 -20.36 -1.28 -19.35
C MET A 516 -19.84 -0.12 -20.20
N LYS A 517 -18.56 0.24 -20.04
CA LYS A 517 -17.92 1.23 -20.92
C LYS A 517 -17.99 0.74 -22.37
N THR A 518 -18.39 1.62 -23.28
CA THR A 518 -18.49 1.34 -24.73
C THR A 518 -18.08 2.57 -25.54
N GLY A 519 -17.69 2.37 -26.80
CA GLY A 519 -17.32 3.45 -27.71
C GLY A 519 -15.98 4.11 -27.36
N GLU A 520 -15.77 5.34 -27.81
CA GLU A 520 -14.55 6.09 -27.53
C GLU A 520 -14.52 6.62 -26.09
N TRP A 521 -13.37 6.48 -25.45
CA TRP A 521 -13.11 6.93 -24.10
C TRP A 521 -11.80 7.70 -24.04
N ILE A 522 -11.81 8.74 -23.22
CA ILE A 522 -10.64 9.53 -22.82
C ILE A 522 -10.46 9.34 -21.32
N GLU A 523 -9.45 8.57 -20.92
CA GLU A 523 -9.13 8.29 -19.52
C GLU A 523 -7.97 9.17 -19.04
N LEU A 524 -8.05 9.66 -17.80
CA LEU A 524 -6.92 10.31 -17.15
C LEU A 524 -5.97 9.24 -16.59
N SER A 525 -4.67 9.48 -16.68
CA SER A 525 -3.70 8.55 -16.11
C SER A 525 -3.66 8.63 -14.57
N ASP A 526 -3.79 7.47 -13.92
CA ASP A 526 -3.75 7.35 -12.46
C ASP A 526 -2.39 7.75 -11.87
N ASP A 527 -1.31 7.49 -12.60
CA ASP A 527 0.07 7.77 -12.14
C ASP A 527 0.42 9.26 -12.23
N PHE A 528 -0.41 10.06 -12.92
CA PHE A 528 -0.18 11.48 -13.17
C PHE A 528 -1.33 12.35 -12.69
N LYS A 529 -2.06 11.85 -11.69
CA LYS A 529 -3.26 12.44 -11.09
C LYS A 529 -3.13 13.94 -10.83
N ASP A 530 -1.97 14.43 -10.39
CA ASP A 530 -1.77 15.86 -10.11
C ASP A 530 -1.71 16.77 -11.34
N SER A 531 -1.63 16.24 -12.56
CA SER A 531 -1.12 17.05 -13.67
C SER A 531 -2.07 17.24 -14.84
N LYS A 532 -3.20 16.52 -14.92
CA LYS A 532 -4.14 16.53 -16.08
C LYS A 532 -3.46 16.30 -17.44
N ARG A 533 -2.19 15.91 -17.40
CA ARG A 533 -1.27 16.04 -18.51
C ARG A 533 -1.38 14.85 -19.40
N ILE A 534 -1.70 13.68 -18.86
CA ILE A 534 -1.68 12.43 -19.62
C ILE A 534 -3.09 11.87 -19.71
N THR A 535 -3.57 11.77 -20.95
CA THR A 535 -4.84 11.13 -21.28
C THR A 535 -4.61 9.93 -22.19
N TYR A 536 -5.40 8.88 -22.01
CA TYR A 536 -5.46 7.73 -22.90
C TYR A 536 -6.77 7.77 -23.68
N ILE A 537 -6.68 7.79 -25.01
CA ILE A 537 -7.85 7.84 -25.90
C ILE A 537 -7.95 6.53 -26.67
N GLY A 538 -9.06 5.82 -26.56
CA GLY A 538 -9.26 4.59 -27.32
C GLY A 538 -10.68 4.06 -27.22
N LEU A 539 -10.89 2.84 -27.71
CA LEU A 539 -12.22 2.23 -27.75
C LEU A 539 -12.41 1.24 -26.62
N TYR A 540 -13.62 1.23 -26.08
CA TYR A 540 -14.15 0.19 -25.22
C TYR A 540 -15.22 -0.61 -25.95
N GLN A 541 -15.27 -1.91 -25.67
CA GLN A 541 -16.36 -2.80 -26.06
C GLN A 541 -16.68 -3.73 -24.89
N ASN A 542 -17.93 -3.69 -24.41
CA ASN A 542 -18.40 -4.46 -23.24
C ASN A 542 -17.49 -4.27 -22.00
N GLY A 543 -17.00 -3.04 -21.78
CA GLY A 543 -16.10 -2.69 -20.68
C GLY A 543 -14.66 -3.17 -20.82
N ILE A 544 -14.29 -3.76 -21.97
CA ILE A 544 -12.93 -4.18 -22.29
C ILE A 544 -12.30 -3.16 -23.25
N LYS A 545 -11.03 -2.78 -23.01
CA LYS A 545 -10.28 -1.92 -23.94
C LYS A 545 -10.00 -2.70 -25.22
N VAL A 546 -10.32 -2.14 -26.38
CA VAL A 546 -10.10 -2.76 -27.69
C VAL A 546 -9.49 -1.76 -28.68
N GLY A 547 -8.85 -2.27 -29.73
CA GLY A 547 -8.30 -1.47 -30.83
C GLY A 547 -7.14 -0.56 -30.39
N GLN A 548 -6.92 0.51 -31.16
CA GLN A 548 -5.84 1.46 -30.90
C GLN A 548 -6.16 2.36 -29.71
N TRP A 549 -5.22 2.48 -28.79
CA TRP A 549 -5.23 3.43 -27.69
C TRP A 549 -4.07 4.41 -27.84
N LYS A 550 -4.39 5.69 -28.00
CA LYS A 550 -3.45 6.80 -28.13
C LYS A 550 -3.17 7.39 -26.76
N THR A 551 -1.93 7.82 -26.55
CA THR A 551 -1.53 8.48 -25.32
C THR A 551 -1.12 9.90 -25.62
N ASN A 552 -1.82 10.85 -25.03
CA ASN A 552 -1.60 12.27 -25.26
C ASN A 552 -1.02 12.94 -24.03
N PHE A 553 -0.14 13.90 -24.24
CA PHE A 553 0.45 14.76 -23.23
C PHE A 553 0.08 16.23 -23.46
N ARG A 554 -0.35 16.92 -22.41
CA ARG A 554 -0.72 18.34 -22.45
C ARG A 554 0.15 19.18 -21.52
N GLY A 555 1.31 19.61 -22.01
CA GLY A 555 2.32 20.28 -21.18
C GLY A 555 1.89 21.60 -20.52
N ASP A 556 0.96 22.32 -21.13
CA ASP A 556 0.33 23.53 -20.61
C ASP A 556 -1.17 23.47 -20.93
N CYS A 557 -2.02 23.93 -20.01
CA CYS A 557 -3.46 24.06 -20.21
C CYS A 557 -3.80 24.87 -21.48
N ASN A 558 -2.95 25.78 -21.93
CA ASN A 558 -3.22 26.56 -23.14
C ASN A 558 -2.71 25.92 -24.44
N LYS A 559 -1.99 24.79 -24.38
CA LYS A 559 -1.44 24.11 -25.56
C LYS A 559 -2.32 22.91 -25.96
N PRO A 560 -2.43 22.62 -27.27
CA PRO A 560 -3.09 21.41 -27.73
C PRO A 560 -2.35 20.19 -27.19
N SER A 561 -3.09 19.12 -26.90
CA SER A 561 -2.50 17.86 -26.47
C SER A 561 -1.65 17.26 -27.59
N GLN A 562 -0.43 16.87 -27.28
CA GLN A 562 0.48 16.19 -28.20
C GLN A 562 0.37 14.68 -28.00
N GLN A 563 0.13 13.92 -29.07
CA GLN A 563 0.25 12.47 -29.00
C GLN A 563 1.72 12.08 -28.77
N ILE A 564 2.00 11.41 -27.65
CA ILE A 564 3.35 10.96 -27.26
C ILE A 564 3.50 9.45 -27.32
N GLY A 565 2.40 8.71 -27.51
CA GLY A 565 2.43 7.26 -27.64
C GLY A 565 1.14 6.68 -28.21
N SER A 566 1.16 5.38 -28.45
CA SER A 566 -0.03 4.58 -28.72
C SER A 566 0.26 3.09 -28.50
N GLY A 567 -0.78 2.28 -28.47
CA GLY A 567 -0.71 0.82 -28.44
C GLY A 567 -2.02 0.19 -28.92
N TYR A 568 -2.10 -1.14 -29.01
CA TYR A 568 -3.31 -1.85 -29.42
C TYR A 568 -3.74 -2.90 -28.40
N TYR A 569 -5.04 -2.97 -28.11
CA TYR A 569 -5.66 -4.04 -27.34
C TYR A 569 -6.50 -4.93 -28.24
N ASP A 570 -6.38 -6.24 -28.08
CA ASP A 570 -7.22 -7.20 -28.80
C ASP A 570 -8.63 -7.27 -28.19
N MET A 571 -9.48 -8.16 -28.72
CA MET A 571 -10.87 -8.31 -28.27
C MET A 571 -10.99 -8.83 -26.83
N ASP A 572 -9.92 -9.43 -26.28
CA ASP A 572 -9.85 -9.92 -24.91
C ASP A 572 -9.22 -8.88 -23.96
N GLY A 573 -8.92 -7.67 -24.46
CA GLY A 573 -8.29 -6.62 -23.68
C GLY A 573 -6.81 -6.83 -23.42
N GLN A 574 -6.14 -7.66 -24.23
CA GLN A 574 -4.72 -7.91 -24.11
C GLN A 574 -3.93 -7.00 -25.04
N LYS A 575 -2.85 -6.42 -24.55
CA LYS A 575 -1.92 -5.62 -25.34
C LYS A 575 -1.29 -6.49 -26.43
N TYR A 576 -1.25 -5.97 -27.66
CA TYR A 576 -0.59 -6.58 -28.80
C TYR A 576 0.01 -5.52 -29.74
N GLY A 577 0.90 -5.94 -30.64
CA GLY A 577 1.48 -5.08 -31.67
C GLY A 577 2.46 -4.03 -31.12
N ASP A 578 2.72 -2.99 -31.92
CA ASP A 578 3.60 -1.89 -31.53
C ASP A 578 2.99 -1.07 -30.40
N TRP A 579 3.81 -0.68 -29.44
CA TRP A 579 3.40 -0.01 -28.21
C TRP A 579 4.38 1.06 -27.78
N THR A 580 3.85 2.15 -27.20
CA THR A 580 4.60 3.18 -26.50
C THR A 580 4.13 3.31 -25.06
N GLU A 581 4.98 2.95 -24.11
CA GLU A 581 4.75 3.14 -22.68
C GLU A 581 5.30 4.48 -22.21
N ILE A 582 4.61 5.09 -21.25
CA ILE A 582 5.10 6.23 -20.49
C ILE A 582 5.76 5.72 -19.22
N ASN A 583 6.93 6.25 -18.87
CA ASN A 583 7.58 5.97 -17.59
C ASN A 583 6.89 6.76 -16.46
N LYS A 584 6.73 6.17 -15.27
CA LYS A 584 6.19 6.87 -14.08
C LYS A 584 6.91 8.19 -13.74
N TYR A 585 8.18 8.33 -14.11
CA TYR A 585 8.97 9.56 -13.95
C TYR A 585 8.76 10.57 -15.09
N PHE A 586 7.55 10.67 -15.63
CA PHE A 586 7.22 11.62 -16.69
C PHE A 586 6.95 12.99 -16.07
N TYR A 587 8.00 13.79 -15.93
CA TYR A 587 7.91 15.13 -15.39
C TYR A 587 7.64 16.14 -16.50
N LYS A 588 7.20 17.35 -16.11
CA LYS A 588 7.07 18.48 -17.05
C LYS A 588 8.36 18.69 -17.84
N ASP A 589 9.48 18.48 -17.17
CA ASP A 589 10.81 18.87 -17.61
C ASP A 589 11.58 17.74 -18.30
N ALA A 590 11.07 16.51 -18.21
CA ALA A 590 11.74 15.32 -18.70
C ALA A 590 10.71 14.24 -19.05
N GLN A 591 10.74 13.77 -20.30
CA GLN A 591 9.78 12.79 -20.80
C GLN A 591 10.47 11.51 -21.21
N ILE A 592 10.21 10.44 -20.48
CA ILE A 592 10.75 9.11 -20.80
C ILE A 592 9.62 8.23 -21.33
N ILE A 593 9.79 7.74 -22.56
CA ILE A 593 8.89 6.77 -23.19
C ILE A 593 9.65 5.50 -23.56
N ARG A 594 8.96 4.36 -23.63
CA ARG A 594 9.52 3.10 -24.11
C ARG A 594 8.71 2.60 -25.29
N LYS A 595 9.38 2.26 -26.39
CA LYS A 595 8.75 1.74 -27.61
C LYS A 595 9.15 0.30 -27.84
N GLY A 596 8.21 -0.57 -28.18
CA GLY A 596 8.48 -1.96 -28.53
C GLY A 596 7.19 -2.68 -28.88
N GLN A 597 7.18 -4.02 -28.78
CA GLN A 597 6.03 -4.81 -29.14
C GLN A 597 5.46 -5.60 -27.97
N TYR A 598 4.14 -5.82 -28.02
CA TYR A 598 3.42 -6.72 -27.15
C TYR A 598 2.84 -7.90 -27.91
N LYS A 599 2.68 -9.02 -27.20
CA LYS A 599 1.84 -10.16 -27.59
C LYS A 599 1.22 -10.75 -26.33
N ASN A 600 -0.11 -10.78 -26.26
CA ASN A 600 -0.86 -11.34 -25.13
C ASN A 600 -0.42 -10.76 -23.77
N ASN A 601 -0.33 -9.42 -23.67
CA ASN A 601 0.18 -8.69 -22.50
C ASN A 601 1.67 -8.91 -22.16
N GLN A 602 2.43 -9.66 -22.95
CA GLN A 602 3.87 -9.85 -22.76
C GLN A 602 4.69 -8.98 -23.72
N LYS A 603 5.76 -8.36 -23.22
CA LYS A 603 6.71 -7.60 -24.05
C LYS A 603 7.49 -8.58 -24.91
N ILE A 604 7.59 -8.33 -26.21
CA ILE A 604 8.36 -9.16 -27.14
C ILE A 604 9.23 -8.27 -28.02
N GLY A 605 10.27 -8.87 -28.61
CA GLY A 605 11.09 -8.19 -29.61
C GLY A 605 11.91 -7.05 -29.02
N ILE A 606 12.36 -6.15 -29.89
CA ILE A 606 13.25 -5.06 -29.50
C ILE A 606 12.42 -3.96 -28.83
N TRP A 607 12.81 -3.61 -27.61
CA TRP A 607 12.32 -2.46 -26.88
C TRP A 607 13.39 -1.38 -26.82
N SER A 608 12.97 -0.12 -26.88
CA SER A 608 13.85 1.05 -26.88
C SER A 608 13.31 2.15 -25.98
N THR A 609 14.16 2.64 -25.08
CA THR A 609 13.85 3.75 -24.19
C THR A 609 14.27 5.04 -24.87
N HIS A 610 13.41 6.04 -24.83
CA HIS A 610 13.67 7.35 -25.37
C HIS A 610 13.42 8.43 -24.33
N PHE A 611 14.21 9.49 -24.39
CA PHE A 611 14.13 10.66 -23.53
C PHE A 611 13.93 11.91 -24.38
N ARG A 612 13.08 12.81 -23.91
CA ARG A 612 12.91 14.14 -24.47
C ARG A 612 13.06 15.18 -23.37
N ASP A 613 14.02 16.07 -23.58
CA ASP A 613 14.32 17.22 -22.73
C ASP A 613 13.32 18.37 -23.00
N LEU A 614 13.16 19.27 -22.03
CA LEU A 614 12.33 20.45 -22.19
C LEU A 614 12.87 21.35 -23.31
N GLY A 615 11.99 21.72 -24.25
CA GLY A 615 12.35 22.59 -25.38
C GLY A 615 12.97 21.87 -26.58
N LYS A 616 13.14 20.54 -26.53
CA LYS A 616 13.48 19.73 -27.72
C LYS A 616 12.23 19.07 -28.28
N ASP A 617 12.05 19.16 -29.59
CA ASP A 617 10.90 18.54 -30.26
C ASP A 617 11.06 17.02 -30.47
N SER A 618 12.29 16.50 -30.36
CA SER A 618 12.61 15.12 -30.69
C SER A 618 13.03 14.27 -29.47
N TYR A 619 12.65 13.00 -29.52
CA TYR A 619 13.06 11.98 -28.56
C TYR A 619 14.42 11.41 -28.95
N GLN A 620 15.36 11.37 -28.01
CA GLN A 620 16.65 10.71 -28.16
C GLN A 620 16.57 9.28 -27.60
N LYS A 621 17.03 8.29 -28.37
CA LYS A 621 17.10 6.91 -27.87
C LYS A 621 18.23 6.80 -26.84
N ILE A 622 17.86 6.46 -25.62
CA ILE A 622 18.75 6.37 -24.45
C ILE A 622 18.92 4.93 -23.96
N GLY A 623 18.25 3.95 -24.56
CA GLY A 623 18.48 2.55 -24.21
C GLY A 623 17.51 1.57 -24.82
N GLY A 624 17.45 0.37 -24.25
CA GLY A 624 16.64 -0.72 -24.73
C GLY A 624 17.32 -2.08 -24.72
N GLY A 625 16.62 -3.08 -25.24
CA GLY A 625 17.12 -4.44 -25.42
C GLY A 625 16.05 -5.35 -26.00
N LEU A 626 16.32 -6.65 -26.01
CA LEU A 626 15.43 -7.66 -26.60
C LEU A 626 14.63 -8.37 -25.51
N TYR A 627 13.34 -8.61 -25.77
CA TYR A 627 12.53 -9.57 -25.03
C TYR A 627 12.26 -10.81 -25.89
N ASP A 628 12.29 -11.99 -25.27
CA ASP A 628 11.87 -13.22 -25.92
C ASP A 628 10.34 -13.33 -26.02
N ILE A 629 9.86 -14.44 -26.58
CA ILE A 629 8.43 -14.68 -26.79
C ILE A 629 7.65 -14.95 -25.49
N GLN A 630 8.35 -15.19 -24.38
CA GLN A 630 7.77 -15.41 -23.05
C GLN A 630 7.75 -14.13 -22.21
N GLY A 631 8.34 -13.04 -22.70
CA GLY A 631 8.41 -11.77 -22.00
C GLY A 631 9.66 -11.58 -21.15
N PHE A 632 10.67 -12.44 -21.26
CA PHE A 632 11.91 -12.29 -20.53
C PHE A 632 12.92 -11.44 -21.30
N LYS A 633 13.67 -10.61 -20.57
CA LYS A 633 14.83 -9.92 -21.16
C LYS A 633 15.84 -10.95 -21.66
N THR A 634 16.32 -10.77 -22.88
CA THR A 634 17.33 -11.61 -23.52
C THR A 634 18.27 -10.75 -24.39
N GLY A 635 19.44 -11.28 -24.73
CA GLY A 635 20.41 -10.59 -25.59
C GLY A 635 21.01 -9.35 -24.94
N ILE A 636 21.54 -8.44 -25.76
CA ILE A 636 22.23 -7.23 -25.29
C ILE A 636 21.20 -6.19 -24.83
N TRP A 637 21.45 -5.62 -23.64
CA TRP A 637 20.67 -4.54 -23.05
C TRP A 637 21.54 -3.33 -22.75
N PHE A 638 20.93 -2.16 -22.88
CA PHE A 638 21.47 -0.86 -22.52
C PHE A 638 20.44 -0.13 -21.65
N ASP A 639 20.73 0.00 -20.37
CA ASP A 639 19.90 0.66 -19.36
C ASP A 639 20.58 1.97 -18.96
N GLN A 640 20.03 3.13 -19.38
CA GLN A 640 20.52 4.44 -18.93
C GLN A 640 19.70 4.92 -17.73
N SER A 641 20.36 5.18 -16.60
CA SER A 641 19.72 5.69 -15.39
C SER A 641 19.65 7.21 -15.47
N TYR A 642 18.45 7.76 -15.55
CA TYR A 642 18.20 9.22 -15.52
C TYR A 642 17.89 9.75 -14.12
N ALA A 643 18.08 8.94 -13.07
CA ALA A 643 17.92 9.38 -11.68
C ALA A 643 18.93 10.47 -11.28
N PHE A 644 19.91 10.80 -12.14
CA PHE A 644 21.02 11.68 -11.83
C PHE A 644 20.96 12.94 -12.70
N ASN A 645 20.48 14.03 -12.09
CA ASN A 645 20.47 15.43 -12.53
C ASN A 645 21.01 15.75 -13.95
N PHE A 646 20.10 16.16 -14.83
CA PHE A 646 20.24 16.99 -16.04
C PHE A 646 21.67 17.27 -16.58
N GLY A 647 22.45 16.23 -16.92
CA GLY A 647 23.72 16.43 -17.62
C GLY A 647 24.69 15.26 -17.66
N SER A 648 24.60 14.31 -16.71
CA SER A 648 25.52 13.15 -16.66
C SER A 648 24.88 11.85 -17.14
N GLU A 649 25.53 11.17 -18.09
CA GLU A 649 25.02 9.94 -18.70
C GLU A 649 25.57 8.70 -17.97
N LEU A 650 24.88 8.23 -16.93
CA LEU A 650 25.14 6.91 -16.36
C LEU A 650 24.38 5.83 -17.14
N SER A 651 25.10 4.86 -17.71
CA SER A 651 24.50 3.71 -18.39
C SER A 651 25.14 2.39 -18.00
N GLU A 652 24.30 1.37 -17.90
CA GLU A 652 24.70 -0.01 -17.72
C GLU A 652 24.41 -0.80 -19.00
N ASN A 653 25.34 -1.63 -19.43
CA ASN A 653 25.12 -2.50 -20.57
C ASN A 653 25.73 -3.88 -20.37
N GLY A 654 24.99 -4.90 -20.81
CA GLY A 654 25.39 -6.30 -20.67
C GLY A 654 24.41 -7.21 -21.40
N VAL A 655 24.51 -8.50 -21.13
CA VAL A 655 23.63 -9.51 -21.72
C VAL A 655 22.61 -9.96 -20.67
N TYR A 656 21.37 -10.18 -21.09
CA TYR A 656 20.40 -10.96 -20.34
C TYR A 656 20.21 -12.35 -20.97
N GLN A 657 19.93 -13.34 -20.14
CA GLN A 657 19.50 -14.67 -20.55
C GLN A 657 18.35 -15.10 -19.64
N ASN A 658 17.19 -15.42 -20.23
CA ASN A 658 15.98 -15.82 -19.50
C ASN A 658 15.59 -14.85 -18.38
N GLY A 659 15.73 -13.54 -18.61
CA GLY A 659 15.36 -12.49 -17.65
C GLY A 659 16.42 -12.19 -16.60
N GLN A 660 17.51 -12.96 -16.54
CA GLN A 660 18.62 -12.76 -15.60
C GLN A 660 19.81 -12.10 -16.29
N ARG A 661 20.56 -11.26 -15.56
CA ARG A 661 21.81 -10.68 -16.06
C ARG A 661 22.83 -11.80 -16.28
N HIS A 662 23.52 -11.81 -17.40
CA HIS A 662 24.47 -12.85 -17.76
C HIS A 662 25.76 -12.26 -18.34
N GLY A 663 26.90 -12.91 -18.08
CA GLY A 663 28.19 -12.54 -18.65
C GLY A 663 28.68 -11.17 -18.20
N ARG A 664 29.46 -10.51 -19.06
CA ARG A 664 30.11 -9.23 -18.71
C ARG A 664 29.11 -8.07 -18.77
N TRP A 665 29.08 -7.29 -17.70
CA TRP A 665 28.37 -6.03 -17.60
C TRP A 665 29.34 -4.87 -17.44
N LYS A 666 29.01 -3.74 -18.04
CA LYS A 666 29.79 -2.50 -18.00
C LYS A 666 28.91 -1.37 -17.47
N ILE A 667 29.47 -0.56 -16.60
CA ILE A 667 28.86 0.68 -16.10
C ILE A 667 29.72 1.81 -16.66
N THR A 668 29.10 2.71 -17.41
CA THR A 668 29.74 3.90 -17.98
C THR A 668 29.11 5.16 -17.44
N TYR A 669 29.93 6.17 -17.18
CA TYR A 669 29.51 7.52 -16.81
C TYR A 669 30.21 8.50 -17.74
N ASP A 670 29.44 9.36 -18.39
CA ASP A 670 29.92 10.26 -19.45
C ASP A 670 30.76 9.51 -20.49
N LYS A 671 30.23 8.36 -20.95
CA LYS A 671 30.84 7.46 -21.94
C LYS A 671 32.16 6.81 -21.51
N LYS A 672 32.61 7.02 -20.27
CA LYS A 672 33.80 6.36 -19.70
C LYS A 672 33.39 5.19 -18.84
N MET A 673 34.02 4.03 -19.01
CA MET A 673 33.78 2.87 -18.15
C MET A 673 34.28 3.15 -16.75
N ILE A 674 33.36 3.17 -15.78
CA ILE A 674 33.66 3.39 -14.37
C ILE A 674 33.44 2.12 -13.53
N GLY A 675 32.60 1.18 -13.99
CA GLY A 675 32.28 -0.02 -13.24
C GLY A 675 31.84 -1.22 -14.08
N GLY A 676 31.34 -2.25 -13.40
CA GLY A 676 30.85 -3.51 -13.98
C GLY A 676 31.62 -4.75 -13.52
N GLY A 677 31.23 -5.92 -14.03
CA GLY A 677 31.82 -7.22 -13.69
C GLY A 677 31.17 -8.37 -14.47
N TYR A 678 31.14 -9.58 -13.92
CA TYR A 678 30.56 -10.77 -14.57
C TYR A 678 29.40 -11.38 -13.78
N TYR A 679 28.29 -11.68 -14.44
CA TYR A 679 27.23 -12.52 -13.89
C TYR A 679 27.35 -13.94 -14.40
N ASP A 680 26.95 -14.92 -13.58
CA ASP A 680 26.85 -16.32 -13.95
C ASP A 680 25.52 -16.65 -14.67
N ASN A 681 25.17 -17.94 -14.76
CA ASN A 681 23.94 -18.42 -15.40
C ASN A 681 22.69 -18.25 -14.53
N GLN A 682 22.86 -17.93 -13.24
CA GLN A 682 21.78 -17.74 -12.27
C GLN A 682 21.53 -16.25 -11.98
N GLY A 683 22.22 -15.34 -12.69
CA GLY A 683 22.12 -13.90 -12.45
C GLY A 683 22.91 -13.42 -11.23
N GLN A 684 23.83 -14.23 -10.70
CA GLN A 684 24.63 -13.88 -9.54
C GLN A 684 25.94 -13.21 -9.97
N LYS A 685 26.34 -12.15 -9.27
CA LYS A 685 27.65 -11.51 -9.48
C LYS A 685 28.77 -12.51 -9.16
N ILE A 686 29.81 -12.54 -9.99
CA ILE A 686 31.00 -13.39 -9.83
C ILE A 686 32.27 -12.62 -10.23
N ARG A 687 33.42 -13.09 -9.71
CA ARG A 687 34.76 -12.55 -10.02
C ARG A 687 34.88 -11.07 -9.64
N LYS A 688 35.88 -10.38 -10.20
CA LYS A 688 36.12 -8.95 -9.96
C LYS A 688 34.94 -8.11 -10.43
N TRP A 689 34.56 -7.15 -9.60
CA TRP A 689 33.44 -6.25 -9.81
C TRP A 689 33.81 -4.83 -9.38
N ARG A 690 33.27 -3.84 -10.10
CA ARG A 690 33.27 -2.43 -9.70
C ARG A 690 31.84 -1.89 -9.59
N GLU A 691 31.44 -1.45 -8.42
CA GLU A 691 30.11 -0.92 -8.09
C GLU A 691 30.15 0.58 -7.94
N ILE A 692 29.01 1.23 -8.14
CA ILE A 692 28.79 2.64 -7.84
C ILE A 692 27.82 2.75 -6.67
N ILE A 693 27.88 3.83 -5.90
CA ILE A 693 26.87 4.12 -4.87
C ILE A 693 25.51 4.48 -5.52
N ASP A 694 24.40 4.22 -4.85
CA ASP A 694 23.06 4.49 -5.40
C ASP A 694 22.79 5.98 -5.69
N ASN A 695 23.52 6.88 -5.02
CA ASN A 695 23.45 8.33 -5.23
C ASN A 695 24.57 8.85 -6.15
N PHE A 696 25.08 8.03 -7.07
CA PHE A 696 26.19 8.39 -7.95
C PHE A 696 25.85 9.59 -8.86
N ASN A 697 26.27 10.80 -8.49
CA ASN A 697 26.00 12.03 -9.22
C ASN A 697 27.25 12.92 -9.29
N GLN A 698 27.13 14.14 -9.83
CA GLN A 698 28.25 15.08 -9.92
C GLN A 698 28.90 15.41 -8.57
N GLN A 699 28.16 15.30 -7.45
CA GLN A 699 28.60 15.62 -6.10
C GLN A 699 29.05 14.39 -5.29
N ALA A 700 28.63 13.18 -5.68
CA ALA A 700 28.97 11.94 -4.99
C ALA A 700 29.36 10.86 -6.01
N GLN A 701 30.66 10.67 -6.25
CA GLN A 701 31.17 9.70 -7.24
C GLN A 701 31.99 8.57 -6.59
N VAL A 702 31.38 7.85 -5.65
CA VAL A 702 32.03 6.74 -4.95
C VAL A 702 31.90 5.43 -5.75
N ILE A 703 33.03 4.73 -5.90
CA ILE A 703 33.14 3.43 -6.57
C ILE A 703 33.75 2.41 -5.63
N PHE A 704 33.16 1.22 -5.57
CA PHE A 704 33.69 0.09 -4.83
C PHE A 704 34.28 -0.93 -5.80
N SER A 705 35.44 -1.52 -5.49
CA SER A 705 36.10 -2.53 -6.33
C SER A 705 36.45 -3.74 -5.48
N GLY A 706 36.00 -4.92 -5.87
CA GLY A 706 36.31 -6.14 -5.13
C GLY A 706 35.93 -7.38 -5.91
N SER A 707 35.71 -8.50 -5.23
CA SER A 707 35.26 -9.74 -5.88
C SER A 707 33.95 -10.26 -5.31
N TYR A 708 33.21 -10.95 -6.17
CA TYR A 708 32.03 -11.71 -5.81
C TYR A 708 32.24 -13.21 -6.02
N LYS A 709 31.59 -14.02 -5.18
CA LYS A 709 31.42 -15.46 -5.34
C LYS A 709 29.96 -15.82 -5.06
N ASN A 710 29.24 -16.30 -6.07
CA ASN A 710 27.83 -16.67 -5.97
C ASN A 710 26.95 -15.52 -5.41
N GLY A 711 27.16 -14.29 -5.90
CA GLY A 711 26.41 -13.12 -5.45
C GLY A 711 26.85 -12.53 -4.10
N ILE A 712 27.80 -13.17 -3.40
CA ILE A 712 28.32 -12.73 -2.10
C ILE A 712 29.64 -11.98 -2.28
N LYS A 713 29.80 -10.81 -1.63
CA LYS A 713 31.08 -10.06 -1.61
C LYS A 713 32.13 -10.89 -0.87
N VAL A 714 33.32 -11.05 -1.46
CA VAL A 714 34.41 -11.83 -0.85
C VAL A 714 35.75 -11.12 -1.02
N GLY A 715 36.66 -11.33 -0.07
CA GLY A 715 38.03 -10.82 -0.10
C GLY A 715 38.11 -9.31 0.05
N LEU A 716 39.18 -8.72 -0.48
CA LEU A 716 39.44 -7.28 -0.39
C LEU A 716 38.49 -6.48 -1.27
N TRP A 717 37.89 -5.47 -0.66
CA TRP A 717 37.09 -4.44 -1.31
C TRP A 717 37.69 -3.07 -1.07
N GLU A 718 37.98 -2.37 -2.15
CA GLU A 718 38.57 -1.04 -2.19
C GLU A 718 37.48 -0.01 -2.52
N GLN A 719 37.61 1.20 -2.00
CA GLN A 719 36.69 2.31 -2.19
C GLN A 719 37.45 3.46 -2.82
N TYR A 720 36.88 4.04 -3.88
CA TYR A 720 37.47 5.15 -4.63
C TYR A 720 36.48 6.30 -4.73
N TYR A 721 36.98 7.52 -4.57
CA TYR A 721 36.23 8.74 -4.89
C TYR A 721 36.71 9.26 -6.24
N LYS A 722 35.78 9.49 -7.17
CA LYS A 722 36.14 10.04 -8.48
C LYS A 722 36.10 11.57 -8.43
N GLN A 723 37.24 12.23 -8.63
CA GLN A 723 37.37 13.68 -8.76
C GLN A 723 38.07 14.02 -10.07
N ASP A 724 37.47 14.86 -10.92
CA ASP A 724 38.11 15.40 -12.13
C ASP A 724 38.91 14.36 -12.95
N TYR A 725 38.30 13.19 -13.16
CA TYR A 725 38.83 12.02 -13.88
C TYR A 725 39.90 11.17 -13.17
N ARG A 726 40.22 11.44 -11.90
CA ARG A 726 41.06 10.60 -11.04
C ARG A 726 40.20 9.80 -10.06
N PHE A 727 40.65 8.59 -9.73
CA PHE A 727 40.06 7.75 -8.70
C PHE A 727 40.96 7.78 -7.49
N ASP A 728 40.58 8.57 -6.48
CA ASP A 728 41.32 8.66 -5.24
C ASP A 728 40.89 7.53 -4.33
N PHE A 729 41.83 6.72 -3.88
CA PHE A 729 41.56 5.69 -2.88
C PHE A 729 41.09 6.36 -1.57
N ILE A 730 39.95 5.92 -1.04
CA ILE A 730 39.32 6.51 0.14
C ILE A 730 39.06 5.50 1.26
N GLY A 731 39.19 4.20 0.99
CA GLY A 731 39.06 3.17 2.01
C GLY A 731 39.15 1.76 1.46
N CYS A 732 39.24 0.78 2.35
CA CYS A 732 39.15 -0.64 2.00
C CYS A 732 38.71 -1.48 3.19
N GLY A 733 38.41 -2.75 2.94
CA GLY A 733 38.26 -3.76 3.96
C GLY A 733 37.98 -5.14 3.39
N LEU A 734 37.96 -6.15 4.26
CA LEU A 734 37.81 -7.55 3.87
C LEU A 734 36.40 -8.06 4.13
N TYR A 735 35.89 -8.84 3.19
CA TYR A 735 34.71 -9.68 3.39
C TYR A 735 35.11 -11.15 3.47
N ASP A 736 34.47 -11.90 4.37
CA ASP A 736 34.63 -13.35 4.44
C ASP A 736 33.83 -14.07 3.33
N ASN A 737 33.81 -15.41 3.36
CA ASN A 737 33.08 -16.22 2.37
C ASN A 737 31.55 -16.19 2.53
N GLN A 738 31.05 -15.58 3.61
CA GLN A 738 29.62 -15.38 3.88
C GLN A 738 29.16 -13.96 3.54
N GLY A 739 30.09 -13.08 3.14
CA GLY A 739 29.79 -11.69 2.81
C GLY A 739 29.76 -10.77 4.02
N LEU A 740 30.30 -11.21 5.15
CA LEU A 740 30.38 -10.42 6.36
C LEU A 740 31.70 -9.66 6.38
N LYS A 741 31.68 -8.39 6.80
CA LYS A 741 32.88 -7.58 7.01
C LYS A 741 33.74 -8.21 8.12
N ILE A 742 35.04 -8.36 7.85
CA ILE A 742 36.04 -8.85 8.78
C ILE A 742 37.32 -8.00 8.70
N GLY A 743 38.16 -8.08 9.74
CA GLY A 743 39.47 -7.46 9.75
C GLY A 743 39.43 -5.94 9.86
N ILE A 744 40.52 -5.28 9.47
CA ILE A 744 40.63 -3.82 9.56
C ILE A 744 39.89 -3.20 8.37
N TRP A 745 39.04 -2.22 8.66
CA TRP A 745 38.29 -1.44 7.70
C TRP A 745 38.63 0.04 7.81
N ILE A 746 38.62 0.69 6.65
CA ILE A 746 38.63 2.13 6.50
C ILE A 746 37.26 2.50 5.93
N ASP A 747 36.37 2.94 6.82
CA ASP A 747 34.96 3.20 6.54
C ASP A 747 34.71 4.70 6.34
N LEU A 748 33.72 5.03 5.52
CA LEU A 748 33.29 6.41 5.25
C LEU A 748 31.92 6.67 5.88
N ILE A 749 31.69 7.89 6.37
CA ILE A 749 30.33 8.34 6.72
C ILE A 749 29.51 8.49 5.43
N GLN A 750 28.27 7.98 5.44
CA GLN A 750 27.34 8.02 4.30
C GLN A 750 26.97 9.45 3.84
N ASP A 751 27.10 10.46 4.71
CA ASP A 751 26.83 11.88 4.42
C ASP A 751 28.01 12.60 3.75
N PHE A 752 28.41 12.09 2.58
CA PHE A 752 29.53 12.63 1.81
C PHE A 752 29.12 13.95 1.14
N THR A 753 29.25 15.06 1.85
CA THR A 753 29.38 16.39 1.23
C THR A 753 30.86 16.72 1.07
N PHE A 754 31.20 17.39 -0.04
CA PHE A 754 32.57 17.71 -0.47
C PHE A 754 33.50 18.27 0.63
N TRP A 755 32.93 18.84 1.70
CA TRP A 755 33.66 19.61 2.72
C TRP A 755 34.08 18.83 3.98
N ASN A 756 33.52 17.64 4.25
CA ASN A 756 33.82 16.89 5.50
C ASN A 756 34.25 15.44 5.23
N GLN A 757 35.48 15.25 4.75
CA GLN A 757 36.05 13.91 4.54
C GLN A 757 36.60 13.35 5.85
N VAL A 758 35.72 12.69 6.60
CA VAL A 758 36.08 11.94 7.80
C VAL A 758 36.13 10.44 7.47
N ILE A 759 37.27 9.82 7.73
CA ILE A 759 37.45 8.36 7.65
C ILE A 759 37.48 7.76 9.05
N TYR A 760 36.97 6.54 9.15
CA TYR A 760 36.99 5.75 10.38
C TYR A 760 37.82 4.50 10.15
N ILE A 761 38.87 4.35 10.94
CA ILE A 761 39.73 3.16 10.90
C ILE A 761 39.42 2.32 12.13
N GLY A 762 38.99 1.08 11.92
CA GLY A 762 38.65 0.17 13.01
C GLY A 762 38.53 -1.26 12.51
N GLN A 763 38.08 -2.17 13.38
CA GLN A 763 38.02 -3.59 13.07
C GLN A 763 36.56 -4.06 13.03
N TYR A 764 36.26 -4.94 12.08
CA TYR A 764 35.02 -5.71 12.06
C TYR A 764 35.30 -7.18 12.42
N ILE A 765 34.37 -7.80 13.16
CA ILE A 765 34.25 -9.25 13.31
C ILE A 765 32.82 -9.60 12.93
N GLN A 766 32.64 -10.22 11.76
CA GLN A 766 31.33 -10.66 11.25
C GLN A 766 30.30 -9.53 11.26
N ASP A 767 30.59 -8.44 10.54
CA ASP A 767 29.79 -7.19 10.49
C ASP A 767 29.63 -6.42 11.81
N THR A 768 30.17 -6.93 12.92
CA THR A 768 30.17 -6.21 14.20
C THR A 768 31.41 -5.33 14.29
N LYS A 769 31.21 -4.01 14.45
CA LYS A 769 32.28 -3.07 14.78
C LYS A 769 32.86 -3.42 16.15
N VAL A 770 34.16 -3.69 16.22
CA VAL A 770 34.88 -4.01 17.46
C VAL A 770 36.10 -3.11 17.64
N GLY A 771 36.56 -2.99 18.89
CA GLY A 771 37.72 -2.19 19.24
C GLY A 771 37.51 -0.68 19.15
N THR A 772 38.61 0.07 19.23
CA THR A 772 38.61 1.53 19.14
C THR A 772 38.59 1.96 17.67
N TRP A 773 37.61 2.78 17.31
CA TRP A 773 37.52 3.38 15.98
C TRP A 773 38.17 4.75 15.97
N ILE A 774 39.20 4.91 15.14
CA ILE A 774 39.94 6.16 15.02
C ILE A 774 39.30 6.99 13.92
N GLN A 775 38.73 8.13 14.31
CA GLN A 775 38.25 9.15 13.39
C GLN A 775 39.44 9.99 12.92
N LYS A 776 39.71 10.02 11.61
CA LYS A 776 40.72 10.93 11.02
C LYS A 776 40.04 11.86 10.01
N GLN A 777 40.37 13.14 10.08
CA GLN A 777 40.04 14.10 9.02
C GLN A 777 41.06 13.94 7.88
N LYS A 778 40.57 13.81 6.65
CA LYS A 778 41.44 13.58 5.49
C LYS A 778 42.25 14.84 5.16
N ASP A 779 43.58 14.68 5.18
CA ASP A 779 44.56 15.62 4.62
C ASP A 779 45.02 15.07 3.26
N PRO A 780 44.56 15.64 2.13
CA PRO A 780 44.77 15.05 0.81
C PRO A 780 46.23 14.76 0.44
N GLN A 781 47.22 15.41 1.06
CA GLN A 781 48.64 15.29 0.68
C GLN A 781 49.43 14.23 1.45
N LYS A 782 48.91 13.66 2.55
CA LYS A 782 49.72 12.85 3.49
C LYS A 782 49.44 11.35 3.46
N TYR A 783 48.30 10.90 2.94
CA TYR A 783 47.78 9.56 3.24
C TYR A 783 48.06 8.44 2.22
N GLU A 784 48.58 8.73 1.02
CA GLU A 784 48.92 7.67 0.05
C GLU A 784 49.90 6.62 0.61
N LYS A 785 50.82 7.03 1.50
CA LYS A 785 51.79 6.11 2.12
C LYS A 785 51.23 5.28 3.29
N GLU A 786 50.32 5.84 4.10
CA GLU A 786 49.74 5.11 5.24
C GLU A 786 48.74 4.02 4.78
N PHE A 787 48.01 4.26 3.69
CA PHE A 787 47.04 3.29 3.17
C PHE A 787 47.68 2.05 2.54
N VAL A 788 48.83 2.22 1.88
CA VAL A 788 49.61 1.09 1.34
C VAL A 788 50.04 0.15 2.48
N GLN A 789 50.48 0.71 3.61
CA GLN A 789 50.95 -0.09 4.75
C GLN A 789 49.81 -0.90 5.43
N ILE A 790 48.61 -0.33 5.56
CA ILE A 790 47.44 -1.05 6.11
C ILE A 790 46.91 -2.08 5.09
N GLY A 791 46.94 -1.76 3.80
CA GLY A 791 46.65 -2.70 2.73
C GLY A 791 47.60 -3.90 2.76
N GLU A 792 48.90 -3.66 2.91
CA GLU A 792 49.93 -4.71 3.04
C GLU A 792 49.78 -5.55 4.32
N GLN A 793 49.25 -4.99 5.42
CA GLN A 793 48.94 -5.77 6.62
C GLN A 793 47.71 -6.68 6.48
N ASN A 794 46.81 -6.36 5.54
CA ASN A 794 45.62 -7.14 5.24
C ASN A 794 45.85 -8.18 4.11
N TYR A 795 46.86 -7.98 3.27
CA TYR A 795 47.35 -8.96 2.27
C TYR A 795 48.18 -10.06 2.95
#